data_AF-A0A3P0X7H8-F1
#
_entry.id   AF-A0A3P0X7H8-F1
#
_cell.length_a   1.000
_cell.length_b   1.000
_cell.length_c   1.000
_cell.angle_alpha   90.00
_cell.angle_beta   90.00
_cell.angle_gamma   90.00
#
_symmetry.space_group_name_H-M   'P 1'
#
loop_
_entity.id
_entity.type
_entity.pdbx_description
1 polymer ?
#
loop_
_entity_poly.entity_id
_entity_poly.type
_entity_poly.pdbx_seq_one_letter_code
_entity_poly.pdbx_strand_id
1 'polypeptide(L)'
;MFAVRGSAACSSAQRRRSCSATTGTSSASRSGKRRRASLSDPHTRSNPHSFHRAFIGNSTGHTYARGRLHKSSRVAPEPAMNVSAVRRTLVAACLTTCAAMPLHAQTLASFATIPGETPDLSPLNGATAGANTNRLGGFFSDLYYDRFEDVFYGVADRGPGGGTIAYDTRVQKFKLTIDPNTGAAGNFQLLDTIQFTIPAGVTFNGITGPAHFNGIDPTTDPLNGTRTNLGRSHDPEGFVVAPSGHFYVSDEYGPSIFEFRADGTFVRAFTQPKNVLPTLNGQPDYSAIDLVTAGRVANRGYEALAISPDGNTLYAMLQDPMAQEGSCPNGCTQPGLYSRNLRIVRFDVPSGTSNAQFLYPLESISTINERVPNSPFTAAQQGASIGVSSMTMLDNHRIAVDERDNRGLGVGDPLGAATVSTKRVYLIDLDGATDISGISLAGTNTPPAGVQPVSKSLYLDVAATLVSAGIKVPEKIEGLTIGPKLNDGTYAVILGTDNDFSVTQNASGAQFDVCTDLTGNTSQVTLDAGCPTGQHLIPTFYMSFKTGVGQYTQPDPIEQLGLAVLGLDLPAYATAALGYPLYVAETQQSTSQPTACQFLGYFGDEVQLAGQYGLEGTTVTRLAAGTGVATRSLSCGAAQ
;
A
#
# COMPACT_ATOMS: atom_id res chain seq x y z
N MET A 1 -16.11 18.04 62.16
CA MET A 1 -16.51 18.73 63.40
C MET A 1 -16.54 20.24 63.12
N PHE A 2 -17.72 20.85 63.27
CA PHE A 2 -18.09 22.27 63.49
C PHE A 2 -17.30 23.41 62.79
N ALA A 3 -17.83 24.12 61.78
CA ALA A 3 -18.95 25.11 61.71
C ALA A 3 -18.51 26.55 62.12
N VAL A 4 -18.93 27.68 61.50
CA VAL A 4 -20.29 28.27 61.45
C VAL A 4 -20.29 29.63 60.66
N ARG A 5 -21.32 29.86 59.81
CA ARG A 5 -22.05 31.12 59.34
C ARG A 5 -21.31 32.28 58.64
N GLY A 6 -21.91 33.04 57.70
CA GLY A 6 -23.26 33.05 57.09
C GLY A 6 -23.55 34.32 56.25
N SER A 7 -24.63 34.24 55.44
CA SER A 7 -25.59 35.32 55.03
C SER A 7 -25.18 36.40 53.99
N ALA A 8 -25.77 36.41 52.77
CA ALA A 8 -26.93 37.23 52.29
C ALA A 8 -26.54 38.66 51.81
N ALA A 9 -27.11 39.37 50.81
CA ALA A 9 -28.16 39.17 49.80
C ALA A 9 -28.08 40.30 48.71
N CYS A 10 -28.61 40.00 47.51
CA CYS A 10 -29.40 40.81 46.55
C CYS A 10 -29.21 42.34 46.29
N SER A 11 -29.25 42.65 44.97
CA SER A 11 -30.09 43.66 44.28
C SER A 11 -29.51 45.00 43.77
N SER A 12 -29.48 45.10 42.43
CA SER A 12 -30.17 46.07 41.54
C SER A 12 -29.64 47.50 41.26
N ALA A 13 -29.90 47.90 39.98
CA ALA A 13 -30.21 49.22 39.41
C ALA A 13 -29.16 49.72 38.37
N GLN A 14 -29.41 49.75 37.06
CA GLN A 14 -30.39 50.50 36.23
C GLN A 14 -29.66 51.54 35.34
N ARG A 15 -29.89 51.48 34.01
CA ARG A 15 -30.45 52.54 33.12
C ARG A 15 -30.38 52.01 31.67
N ARG A 16 -31.49 51.70 30.98
CA ARG A 16 -32.64 52.49 30.47
C ARG A 16 -32.36 53.30 29.19
N ARG A 17 -33.00 52.86 28.09
CA ARG A 17 -33.88 53.57 27.11
C ARG A 17 -33.90 52.70 25.82
N SER A 18 -34.96 52.40 25.08
CA SER A 18 -36.43 52.63 25.06
C SER A 18 -36.93 51.86 23.80
N CYS A 19 -37.84 50.88 23.83
CA CYS A 19 -39.33 50.93 23.86
C CYS A 19 -39.94 51.95 22.88
N SER A 20 -40.97 51.69 22.06
CA SER A 20 -42.19 50.89 22.25
C SER A 20 -42.95 50.69 20.91
N ALA A 21 -43.84 49.70 20.94
CA ALA A 21 -45.02 49.34 20.14
C ALA A 21 -45.86 50.51 19.57
N THR A 22 -46.84 50.36 18.66
CA THR A 22 -48.08 49.53 18.64
C THR A 22 -48.81 49.93 17.33
N THR A 23 -49.64 49.16 16.63
CA THR A 23 -51.07 48.89 16.87
C THR A 23 -51.62 47.99 15.75
N GLY A 24 -52.63 47.18 16.04
CA GLY A 24 -53.35 46.37 15.05
C GLY A 24 -54.65 47.01 14.57
N THR A 25 -55.09 46.59 13.38
CA THR A 25 -56.49 46.60 12.94
C THR A 25 -56.77 45.40 12.01
N SER A 26 -57.97 44.87 12.17
CA SER A 26 -58.59 43.65 11.60
C SER A 26 -58.87 43.65 10.09
N SER A 27 -58.85 42.47 9.44
CA SER A 27 -60.03 41.80 8.86
C SER A 27 -59.64 40.54 8.06
N ALA A 28 -60.62 39.66 7.84
CA ALA A 28 -60.49 38.22 7.67
C ALA A 28 -60.49 37.71 6.23
N SER A 29 -59.93 36.51 6.00
CA SER A 29 -60.57 35.47 5.16
C SER A 29 -59.90 34.08 5.35
N ARG A 30 -60.74 33.16 5.88
CA ARG A 30 -60.80 31.67 5.87
C ARG A 30 -59.84 30.94 4.92
N SER A 31 -59.44 29.67 5.10
CA SER A 31 -59.60 28.53 6.02
C SER A 31 -58.63 27.47 5.45
N GLY A 32 -57.93 26.57 6.14
CA GLY A 32 -58.29 25.69 7.24
C GLY A 32 -57.37 24.44 7.17
N LYS A 33 -56.90 23.98 8.35
CA LYS A 33 -56.71 22.58 8.85
C LYS A 33 -56.26 21.47 7.85
N ARG A 34 -55.54 20.39 8.20
CA ARG A 34 -54.75 19.85 9.34
C ARG A 34 -54.26 18.47 8.85
N ARG A 35 -53.05 18.07 9.26
CA ARG A 35 -52.51 16.72 9.62
C ARG A 35 -53.04 15.40 9.00
N ARG A 36 -52.06 14.56 8.60
CA ARG A 36 -51.86 13.08 8.74
C ARG A 36 -53.05 12.12 8.56
N ALA A 37 -52.89 11.09 7.70
CA ALA A 37 -52.60 9.68 8.07
C ALA A 37 -52.82 8.69 6.89
N SER A 38 -51.92 7.68 6.82
CA SER A 38 -52.00 6.27 6.39
C SER A 38 -53.04 5.68 5.41
N LEU A 39 -52.59 4.59 4.76
CA LEU A 39 -53.23 3.28 4.44
C LEU A 39 -53.69 2.95 3.00
N SER A 40 -53.12 1.82 2.51
CA SER A 40 -53.69 0.65 1.79
C SER A 40 -54.35 0.75 0.39
N ASP A 41 -53.80 -0.04 -0.56
CA ASP A 41 -54.35 -1.09 -1.49
C ASP A 41 -55.82 -0.99 -2.03
N PRO A 42 -56.26 -1.61 -3.18
CA PRO A 42 -55.90 -2.97 -3.65
C PRO A 42 -55.94 -3.30 -5.19
N HIS A 43 -55.56 -4.56 -5.49
CA HIS A 43 -55.74 -5.42 -6.69
C HIS A 43 -56.88 -5.14 -7.72
N THR A 44 -56.66 -5.49 -9.01
CA THR A 44 -57.21 -6.69 -9.71
C THR A 44 -57.10 -6.67 -11.25
N ARG A 45 -56.79 -7.86 -11.83
CA ARG A 45 -57.29 -8.49 -13.10
C ARG A 45 -57.01 -7.78 -14.45
N SER A 46 -56.89 -8.41 -15.63
CA SER A 46 -56.86 -9.79 -16.14
C SER A 46 -56.63 -9.70 -17.66
N ASN A 47 -55.87 -10.64 -18.25
CA ASN A 47 -55.80 -10.91 -19.70
C ASN A 47 -57.22 -11.28 -20.25
N PRO A 48 -57.55 -11.21 -21.58
CA PRO A 48 -56.95 -12.14 -22.57
C PRO A 48 -57.01 -11.81 -24.11
N HIS A 49 -56.32 -12.64 -24.93
CA HIS A 49 -56.67 -13.19 -26.29
C HIS A 49 -57.06 -12.23 -27.47
N SER A 50 -56.78 -12.40 -28.77
CA SER A 50 -56.08 -13.35 -29.66
C SER A 50 -56.24 -12.87 -31.14
N PHE A 51 -55.45 -13.45 -32.07
CA PHE A 51 -55.77 -13.84 -33.47
C PHE A 51 -55.26 -13.09 -34.74
N HIS A 52 -54.57 -13.92 -35.57
CA HIS A 52 -54.49 -14.01 -37.04
C HIS A 52 -53.61 -13.01 -37.84
N ARG A 53 -52.82 -13.41 -38.85
CA ARG A 53 -53.00 -14.47 -39.89
C ARG A 53 -51.67 -14.81 -40.60
N ALA A 54 -51.53 -16.05 -41.08
CA ALA A 54 -50.49 -16.54 -41.99
C ALA A 54 -50.91 -16.45 -43.47
N PHE A 55 -49.98 -16.55 -44.45
CA PHE A 55 -50.04 -17.27 -45.75
C PHE A 55 -48.74 -16.97 -46.58
N ILE A 56 -47.83 -17.93 -46.81
CA ILE A 56 -47.53 -18.75 -48.03
C ILE A 56 -47.16 -17.98 -49.32
N GLY A 57 -46.05 -18.38 -49.98
CA GLY A 57 -45.85 -18.17 -51.43
C GLY A 57 -44.41 -18.35 -51.92
N ASN A 58 -44.21 -19.04 -53.04
CA ASN A 58 -42.99 -19.76 -53.45
C ASN A 58 -42.47 -19.27 -54.83
N SER A 59 -41.17 -19.52 -55.11
CA SER A 59 -40.60 -19.95 -56.41
C SER A 59 -40.19 -18.98 -57.56
N THR A 60 -39.01 -19.30 -58.14
CA THR A 60 -38.49 -19.13 -59.55
C THR A 60 -38.16 -17.72 -60.09
N GLY A 61 -37.14 -17.47 -60.92
CA GLY A 61 -36.11 -18.28 -61.61
C GLY A 61 -35.36 -17.46 -62.70
N HIS A 62 -34.26 -18.03 -63.22
CA HIS A 62 -33.65 -17.90 -64.57
C HIS A 62 -32.52 -16.88 -64.94
N THR A 63 -31.31 -17.45 -64.99
CA THR A 63 -30.21 -17.49 -65.99
C THR A 63 -30.33 -16.92 -67.43
N TYR A 64 -29.19 -16.47 -67.99
CA TYR A 64 -28.70 -16.60 -69.41
C TYR A 64 -27.13 -16.61 -69.40
N ALA A 65 -26.40 -17.70 -69.76
CA ALA A 65 -25.90 -18.21 -71.08
C ALA A 65 -24.64 -17.46 -71.64
N ARG A 66 -23.62 -18.01 -72.36
CA ARG A 66 -23.19 -19.35 -72.87
C ARG A 66 -21.81 -19.24 -73.59
N GLY A 67 -21.08 -20.38 -73.73
CA GLY A 67 -20.15 -20.72 -74.86
C GLY A 67 -18.79 -21.37 -74.46
N ARG A 68 -18.55 -22.71 -74.46
CA ARG A 68 -18.16 -23.72 -75.51
C ARG A 68 -16.89 -23.38 -76.34
N LEU A 69 -15.94 -24.25 -76.75
CA LEU A 69 -15.55 -25.69 -76.61
C LEU A 69 -14.25 -25.91 -77.47
N HIS A 70 -13.27 -26.74 -77.06
CA HIS A 70 -12.68 -27.89 -77.82
C HIS A 70 -11.27 -28.37 -77.38
N LYS A 71 -11.07 -29.70 -77.48
CA LYS A 71 -9.92 -30.57 -77.14
C LYS A 71 -8.84 -30.61 -78.24
N SER A 72 -7.60 -30.95 -77.87
CA SER A 72 -6.72 -31.85 -78.65
C SER A 72 -5.66 -32.54 -77.77
N SER A 73 -5.26 -33.74 -78.17
CA SER A 73 -4.43 -34.74 -77.48
C SER A 73 -3.22 -35.16 -78.33
N ARG A 74 -2.05 -35.42 -77.73
CA ARG A 74 -0.98 -36.38 -78.15
C ARG A 74 0.15 -36.40 -77.08
N VAL A 75 0.34 -37.48 -76.32
CA VAL A 75 1.27 -38.64 -76.47
C VAL A 75 2.76 -38.29 -76.26
N ALA A 76 3.37 -38.92 -75.24
CA ALA A 76 4.79 -38.86 -74.82
C ALA A 76 5.69 -39.87 -75.58
N PRO A 77 7.04 -39.80 -75.43
CA PRO A 77 7.70 -40.74 -74.49
C PRO A 77 8.94 -40.18 -73.71
N GLU A 78 9.25 -40.87 -72.60
CA GLU A 78 10.39 -40.81 -71.64
C GLU A 78 11.79 -41.19 -72.23
N PRO A 79 12.94 -41.27 -71.48
CA PRO A 79 13.19 -41.11 -70.01
C PRO A 79 14.44 -40.28 -69.61
N ALA A 80 14.58 -39.98 -68.30
CA ALA A 80 15.75 -40.30 -67.46
C ALA A 80 15.86 -39.39 -66.22
N MET A 81 16.02 -40.02 -65.06
CA MET A 81 16.26 -39.44 -63.73
C MET A 81 17.42 -38.43 -63.71
N ASN A 82 17.24 -37.32 -62.99
CA ASN A 82 18.35 -36.74 -62.23
C ASN A 82 17.86 -36.12 -60.91
N VAL A 83 18.57 -36.48 -59.85
CA VAL A 83 18.18 -36.31 -58.45
C VAL A 83 18.61 -34.94 -57.92
N SER A 84 17.71 -34.32 -57.16
CA SER A 84 17.88 -33.08 -56.40
C SER A 84 19.22 -32.93 -55.67
N ALA A 85 19.84 -31.75 -55.81
CA ALA A 85 20.79 -31.21 -54.85
C ALA A 85 20.35 -29.79 -54.45
N VAL A 86 19.37 -29.71 -53.53
CA VAL A 86 19.08 -28.47 -52.80
C VAL A 86 19.88 -28.52 -51.49
N ARG A 87 20.85 -27.61 -51.38
CA ARG A 87 21.60 -27.35 -50.15
C ARG A 87 20.63 -27.11 -48.99
N ARG A 88 20.59 -28.04 -48.03
CA ARG A 88 19.94 -27.83 -46.73
C ARG A 88 20.92 -27.09 -45.83
N THR A 89 20.62 -25.82 -45.56
CA THR A 89 21.15 -25.10 -44.40
C THR A 89 20.59 -25.77 -43.15
N LEU A 90 21.45 -26.43 -42.38
CA LEU A 90 21.13 -26.89 -41.03
C LEU A 90 21.01 -25.67 -40.13
N VAL A 91 19.80 -25.12 -40.00
CA VAL A 91 19.43 -24.35 -38.81
C VAL A 91 19.20 -25.39 -37.71
N ALA A 92 20.19 -25.53 -36.83
CA ALA A 92 19.99 -26.23 -35.57
C ALA A 92 18.98 -25.41 -34.76
N ALA A 93 17.70 -25.76 -34.90
CA ALA A 93 16.67 -25.32 -33.97
C ALA A 93 17.01 -25.96 -32.63
N CYS A 94 17.67 -25.20 -31.76
CA CYS A 94 17.74 -25.49 -30.36
C CYS A 94 16.29 -25.34 -29.86
N LEU A 95 15.51 -26.42 -29.92
CA LEU A 95 14.28 -26.54 -29.16
C LEU A 95 14.71 -26.49 -27.69
N THR A 96 14.78 -25.29 -27.13
CA THR A 96 14.56 -25.09 -25.71
C THR A 96 13.16 -25.62 -25.46
N THR A 97 13.07 -26.86 -25.00
CA THR A 97 11.89 -27.33 -24.30
C THR A 97 11.71 -26.36 -23.14
N CYS A 98 10.85 -25.36 -23.30
CA CYS A 98 10.19 -24.75 -22.16
C CYS A 98 9.48 -25.91 -21.48
N ALA A 99 10.14 -26.50 -20.47
CA ALA A 99 9.45 -27.30 -19.50
C ALA A 99 8.37 -26.39 -18.95
N ALA A 100 7.12 -26.59 -19.39
CA ALA A 100 5.97 -26.00 -18.76
C ALA A 100 6.07 -26.45 -17.31
N MET A 101 6.50 -25.55 -16.42
CA MET A 101 6.49 -25.83 -15.00
C MET A 101 5.06 -26.26 -14.66
N PRO A 102 4.86 -27.34 -13.89
CA PRO A 102 3.52 -27.69 -13.46
C PRO A 102 2.91 -26.44 -12.82
N LEU A 103 1.73 -26.05 -13.31
CA LEU A 103 0.94 -25.01 -12.69
C LEU A 103 0.62 -25.53 -11.29
N HIS A 104 1.39 -25.11 -10.29
CA HIS A 104 1.18 -25.57 -8.93
C HIS A 104 -0.21 -25.08 -8.51
N ALA A 105 -1.06 -26.02 -8.07
CA ALA A 105 -2.38 -25.67 -7.57
C ALA A 105 -2.22 -24.70 -6.40
N GLN A 106 -3.02 -23.63 -6.40
CA GLN A 106 -3.09 -22.71 -5.28
C GLN A 106 -3.92 -23.37 -4.19
N THR A 107 -3.35 -23.56 -3.02
CA THR A 107 -4.04 -24.18 -1.90
C THR A 107 -3.92 -23.30 -0.67
N LEU A 108 -5.06 -22.99 -0.03
CA LEU A 108 -5.07 -22.40 1.30
C LEU A 108 -4.42 -23.37 2.29
N ALA A 109 -3.25 -23.00 2.81
CA ALA A 109 -2.47 -23.81 3.73
C ALA A 109 -2.89 -23.57 5.19
N SER A 110 -3.18 -22.31 5.54
CA SER A 110 -3.74 -21.95 6.85
C SER A 110 -4.51 -20.63 6.81
N PHE A 111 -5.41 -20.47 7.77
CA PHE A 111 -6.11 -19.22 8.09
C PHE A 111 -6.09 -19.08 9.62
N ALA A 112 -5.57 -17.96 10.12
CA ALA A 112 -5.32 -17.77 11.54
C ALA A 112 -5.63 -16.33 11.96
N THR A 113 -5.73 -16.14 13.28
CA THR A 113 -6.07 -14.85 13.88
C THR A 113 -5.02 -14.40 14.88
N ILE A 114 -4.91 -13.08 15.02
CA ILE A 114 -4.25 -12.39 16.13
C ILE A 114 -5.38 -11.66 16.89
N PRO A 115 -5.55 -11.89 18.21
CA PRO A 115 -6.60 -11.23 18.97
C PRO A 115 -6.56 -9.70 18.80
N GLY A 116 -7.72 -9.05 18.63
CA GLY A 116 -7.78 -7.60 18.42
C GLY A 116 -7.32 -6.79 19.63
N GLU A 117 -7.30 -7.41 20.81
CA GLU A 117 -6.80 -6.87 22.07
C GLU A 117 -5.28 -6.96 22.22
N THR A 118 -4.57 -7.56 21.25
CA THR A 118 -3.12 -7.74 21.33
C THR A 118 -2.43 -6.38 21.37
N PRO A 119 -1.56 -6.12 22.35
CA PRO A 119 -0.78 -4.89 22.38
C PRO A 119 0.48 -4.99 21.52
N ASP A 120 0.93 -3.85 21.00
CA ASP A 120 2.27 -3.66 20.46
C ASP A 120 3.29 -3.34 21.59
N LEU A 121 4.57 -3.24 21.22
CA LEU A 121 5.70 -3.08 22.15
C LEU A 121 6.04 -1.62 22.49
N SER A 122 5.27 -0.64 21.99
CA SER A 122 5.49 0.80 22.19
C SER A 122 4.35 1.46 22.98
N PRO A 123 4.20 1.17 24.29
CA PRO A 123 3.20 1.81 25.14
C PRO A 123 3.44 3.31 25.28
N LEU A 124 2.43 4.13 24.95
CA LEU A 124 2.48 5.57 25.19
C LEU A 124 2.25 5.87 26.68
N ASN A 125 3.21 6.54 27.33
CA ASN A 125 3.12 7.02 28.72
C ASN A 125 2.77 5.94 29.77
N GLY A 126 3.12 4.68 29.51
CA GLY A 126 2.80 3.56 30.40
C GLY A 126 1.32 3.13 30.39
N ALA A 127 0.49 3.74 29.52
CA ALA A 127 -0.83 3.22 29.21
C ALA A 127 -0.70 1.98 28.31
N THR A 128 -1.54 0.97 28.54
CA THR A 128 -1.48 -0.31 27.83
C THR A 128 -2.86 -0.67 27.27
N ALA A 129 -2.85 -1.28 26.08
CA ALA A 129 -3.99 -1.85 25.36
C ALA A 129 -5.08 -0.85 24.90
N GLY A 130 -4.79 0.45 24.86
CA GLY A 130 -5.71 1.46 24.31
C GLY A 130 -5.54 1.63 22.80
N ALA A 131 -6.61 1.92 22.07
CA ALA A 131 -6.64 2.04 20.61
C ALA A 131 -5.52 2.95 20.08
N ASN A 132 -5.41 4.17 20.61
CA ASN A 132 -4.43 5.16 20.18
C ASN A 132 -3.10 5.10 20.95
N THR A 133 -2.91 4.06 21.77
CA THR A 133 -1.69 3.89 22.57
C THR A 133 -0.81 2.81 21.94
N ASN A 134 -1.10 1.55 22.23
CA ASN A 134 -0.34 0.40 21.76
C ASN A 134 -1.25 -0.78 21.41
N ARG A 135 -2.45 -0.58 20.87
CA ARG A 135 -3.19 -1.69 20.26
C ARG A 135 -2.49 -2.06 18.95
N LEU A 136 -2.24 -3.35 18.72
CA LEU A 136 -1.46 -3.83 17.57
C LEU A 136 -2.19 -3.73 16.23
N GLY A 137 -3.51 -3.50 16.23
CA GLY A 137 -4.37 -3.53 15.03
C GLY A 137 -3.87 -2.67 13.86
N GLY A 138 -4.46 -2.88 12.70
CA GLY A 138 -4.15 -2.15 11.47
C GLY A 138 -2.78 -2.39 10.84
N PHE A 139 -1.89 -3.18 11.46
CA PHE A 139 -0.52 -3.38 10.98
C PHE A 139 -0.35 -4.25 9.70
N PHE A 140 -1.43 -4.56 8.99
CA PHE A 140 -1.37 -5.23 7.69
C PHE A 140 -1.92 -4.34 6.58
N SER A 141 -1.75 -3.02 6.67
CA SER A 141 -1.90 -2.14 5.51
C SER A 141 -0.95 -2.58 4.39
N ASP A 142 0.28 -2.98 4.75
CA ASP A 142 1.16 -3.78 3.89
C ASP A 142 1.91 -4.87 4.67
N LEU A 143 2.54 -5.78 3.94
CA LEU A 143 3.35 -6.87 4.48
C LEU A 143 4.61 -7.09 3.65
N TYR A 144 5.76 -7.18 4.32
CA TYR A 144 7.03 -7.53 3.70
C TYR A 144 7.71 -8.69 4.44
N TYR A 145 8.12 -9.73 3.71
CA TYR A 145 8.98 -10.79 4.24
C TYR A 145 10.45 -10.50 3.93
N ASP A 146 11.23 -10.26 4.97
CA ASP A 146 12.68 -10.18 4.90
C ASP A 146 13.27 -11.59 5.07
N ARG A 147 13.67 -12.18 3.95
CA ARG A 147 14.20 -13.54 3.88
C ARG A 147 15.58 -13.72 4.52
N PHE A 148 16.32 -12.63 4.76
CA PHE A 148 17.68 -12.70 5.30
C PHE A 148 17.64 -12.85 6.81
N GLU A 149 16.79 -12.04 7.44
CA GLU A 149 16.55 -12.10 8.88
C GLU A 149 15.47 -13.14 9.25
N ASP A 150 14.75 -13.70 8.27
CA ASP A 150 13.62 -14.60 8.45
C ASP A 150 12.56 -14.02 9.39
N VAL A 151 12.16 -12.80 9.05
CA VAL A 151 11.17 -11.97 9.77
C VAL A 151 10.23 -11.30 8.79
N PHE A 152 9.08 -10.92 9.32
CA PHE A 152 8.06 -10.17 8.60
C PHE A 152 7.95 -8.77 9.18
N TYR A 153 7.63 -7.81 8.32
CA TYR A 153 7.28 -6.45 8.70
C TYR A 153 5.85 -6.19 8.24
N GLY A 154 5.01 -5.69 9.14
CA GLY A 154 3.66 -5.24 8.82
C GLY A 154 3.50 -3.79 9.23
N VAL A 155 3.14 -2.93 8.28
CA VAL A 155 2.99 -1.49 8.54
C VAL A 155 1.55 -1.20 8.94
N ALA A 156 1.38 -0.34 9.95
CA ALA A 156 0.07 0.17 10.33
C ALA A 156 -0.23 1.46 9.58
N ASP A 157 -1.49 1.63 9.16
CA ASP A 157 -2.04 2.88 8.63
C ASP A 157 -1.94 4.03 9.65
N ARG A 158 -2.63 5.13 9.34
CA ARG A 158 -2.79 6.30 10.21
C ARG A 158 -3.36 6.02 11.62
N GLY A 159 -3.67 4.78 11.97
CA GLY A 159 -4.14 4.42 13.29
C GLY A 159 -5.66 4.46 13.40
N PRO A 160 -6.19 4.19 14.61
CA PRO A 160 -7.63 4.13 14.84
C PRO A 160 -8.34 5.45 14.50
N GLY A 161 -9.64 5.38 14.22
CA GLY A 161 -10.49 6.57 14.09
C GLY A 161 -10.23 7.43 12.85
N GLY A 162 -9.66 6.84 11.79
CA GLY A 162 -9.57 7.45 10.46
C GLY A 162 -8.86 8.80 10.44
N GLY A 163 -7.77 8.91 11.21
CA GLY A 163 -6.94 10.11 11.29
C GLY A 163 -7.50 11.27 12.13
N THR A 164 -8.54 11.02 12.94
CA THR A 164 -9.07 12.02 13.89
C THR A 164 -8.43 11.96 15.28
N ILE A 165 -7.69 10.89 15.57
CA ILE A 165 -6.99 10.68 16.83
C ILE A 165 -5.49 10.51 16.57
N ALA A 166 -4.69 11.07 17.47
CA ALA A 166 -3.24 11.03 17.34
C ALA A 166 -2.74 9.60 17.54
N TYR A 167 -1.92 9.15 16.60
CA TYR A 167 -1.25 7.86 16.62
C TYR A 167 0.15 8.04 16.05
N ASP A 168 1.20 7.70 16.81
CA ASP A 168 2.56 7.71 16.28
C ASP A 168 2.68 6.55 15.29
N THR A 169 2.86 6.83 14.01
CA THR A 169 2.85 5.79 12.97
C THR A 169 4.09 4.91 13.08
N ARG A 170 3.94 3.62 12.74
CA ARG A 170 4.93 2.59 13.07
C ARG A 170 4.82 1.36 12.18
N VAL A 171 5.90 0.57 12.15
CA VAL A 171 5.94 -0.76 11.56
C VAL A 171 6.20 -1.81 12.63
N GLN A 172 5.56 -2.96 12.50
CA GLN A 172 5.66 -4.09 13.42
C GLN A 172 6.58 -5.14 12.82
N LYS A 173 7.67 -5.49 13.51
CA LYS A 173 8.55 -6.59 13.14
C LYS A 173 8.10 -7.84 13.90
N PHE A 174 7.86 -8.94 13.20
CA PHE A 174 7.36 -10.17 13.82
C PHE A 174 7.88 -11.43 13.11
N LYS A 175 7.64 -12.58 13.74
CA LYS A 175 7.91 -13.89 13.16
C LYS A 175 6.62 -14.69 13.00
N LEU A 176 6.52 -15.41 11.89
CA LEU A 176 5.55 -16.48 11.69
C LEU A 176 6.33 -17.79 11.57
N THR A 177 5.81 -18.85 12.17
CA THR A 177 6.30 -20.21 11.88
C THR A 177 5.63 -20.69 10.60
N ILE A 178 6.44 -20.98 9.58
CA ILE A 178 5.97 -21.55 8.31
C ILE A 178 6.37 -23.02 8.26
N ASP A 179 5.39 -23.91 8.12
CA ASP A 179 5.68 -25.32 7.89
C ASP A 179 6.29 -25.50 6.48
N PRO A 180 7.51 -26.05 6.37
CA PRO A 180 8.25 -26.07 5.10
C PRO A 180 7.68 -27.05 4.06
N ASN A 181 6.72 -27.90 4.42
CA ASN A 181 6.12 -28.87 3.50
C ASN A 181 4.73 -28.42 3.03
N THR A 182 3.94 -27.86 3.94
CA THR A 182 2.54 -27.46 3.70
C THR A 182 2.39 -25.98 3.41
N GLY A 183 3.35 -25.15 3.84
CA GLY A 183 3.27 -23.69 3.79
C GLY A 183 2.36 -23.11 4.87
N ALA A 184 1.81 -23.92 5.78
CA ALA A 184 0.93 -23.42 6.84
C ALA A 184 1.68 -22.43 7.74
N ALA A 185 1.11 -21.24 7.89
CA ALA A 185 1.61 -20.20 8.78
C ALA A 185 0.88 -20.24 10.13
N GLY A 186 1.61 -20.00 11.21
CA GLY A 186 1.07 -19.92 12.57
C GLY A 186 2.09 -19.34 13.56
N ASN A 187 1.75 -19.38 14.86
CA ASN A 187 2.65 -18.97 15.96
C ASN A 187 3.23 -17.57 15.74
N PHE A 188 2.33 -16.58 15.62
CA PHE A 188 2.71 -15.17 15.54
C PHE A 188 3.49 -14.73 16.79
N GLN A 189 4.63 -14.09 16.58
CA GLN A 189 5.47 -13.55 17.63
C GLN A 189 5.92 -12.14 17.26
N LEU A 190 5.39 -11.14 17.96
CA LEU A 190 5.84 -9.75 17.81
C LEU A 190 7.25 -9.62 18.40
N LEU A 191 8.17 -9.07 17.62
CA LEU A 191 9.59 -8.93 17.97
C LEU A 191 9.96 -7.48 18.27
N ASP A 192 9.42 -6.53 17.50
CA ASP A 192 9.70 -5.11 17.67
C ASP A 192 8.55 -4.22 17.16
N THR A 193 8.47 -3.01 17.68
CA THR A 193 7.56 -1.96 17.24
C THR A 193 8.37 -0.70 16.94
N ILE A 194 8.55 -0.41 15.66
CA ILE A 194 9.46 0.64 15.19
C ILE A 194 8.65 1.86 14.78
N GLN A 195 8.71 2.92 15.58
CA GLN A 195 8.00 4.17 15.32
C GLN A 195 8.74 5.06 14.32
N PHE A 196 8.00 5.74 13.45
CA PHE A 196 8.58 6.67 12.49
C PHE A 196 8.82 8.05 13.12
N THR A 197 10.07 8.53 13.05
CA THR A 197 10.51 9.74 13.74
C THR A 197 11.26 10.72 12.82
N ILE A 198 11.15 12.00 13.13
CA ILE A 198 11.95 13.08 12.57
C ILE A 198 13.07 13.37 13.58
N PRO A 199 14.36 13.16 13.23
CA PRO A 199 15.46 13.33 14.18
C PRO A 199 15.72 14.80 14.53
N ALA A 200 16.38 15.03 15.66
CA ALA A 200 16.77 16.37 16.11
C ALA A 200 17.60 17.12 15.04
N GLY A 201 17.26 18.39 14.81
CA GLY A 201 17.95 19.24 13.83
C GLY A 201 17.56 19.02 12.37
N VAL A 202 16.67 18.06 12.07
CA VAL A 202 16.06 17.91 10.74
C VAL A 202 14.71 18.63 10.72
N THR A 203 14.49 19.44 9.68
CA THR A 203 13.20 20.09 9.41
C THR A 203 12.54 19.45 8.20
N PHE A 204 11.33 18.92 8.39
CA PHE A 204 10.49 18.35 7.34
C PHE A 204 9.13 19.05 7.34
N ASN A 205 8.71 19.58 6.19
CA ASN A 205 7.41 20.25 6.04
C ASN A 205 7.11 21.33 7.12
N GLY A 206 8.16 22.04 7.55
CA GLY A 206 8.09 23.08 8.58
C GLY A 206 8.16 22.58 10.03
N ILE A 207 8.17 21.26 10.25
CA ILE A 207 8.33 20.64 11.57
C ILE A 207 9.79 20.29 11.80
N THR A 208 10.38 20.80 12.89
CA THR A 208 11.76 20.48 13.27
C THR A 208 11.77 19.44 14.37
N GLY A 209 12.54 18.36 14.19
CA GLY A 209 12.66 17.30 15.18
C GLY A 209 13.44 17.70 16.45
N PRO A 210 13.40 16.87 17.51
CA PRO A 210 12.84 15.52 17.52
C PRO A 210 11.31 15.51 17.56
N ALA A 211 10.69 14.73 16.68
CA ALA A 211 9.23 14.57 16.61
C ALA A 211 8.85 13.19 16.06
N HIS A 212 7.63 12.74 16.32
CA HIS A 212 7.04 11.57 15.66
C HIS A 212 6.21 12.00 14.46
N PHE A 213 6.20 11.17 13.41
CA PHE A 213 5.11 11.22 12.44
C PHE A 213 3.82 10.79 13.13
N ASN A 214 2.70 11.37 12.71
CA ASN A 214 1.40 11.02 13.28
C ASN A 214 0.41 10.64 12.19
N GLY A 215 -0.59 9.86 12.55
CA GLY A 215 -1.70 9.53 11.66
C GLY A 215 -2.79 10.60 11.59
N ILE A 216 -2.57 11.83 12.05
CA ILE A 216 -3.63 12.83 12.05
C ILE A 216 -3.86 13.33 10.62
N ASP A 217 -5.12 13.41 10.18
CA ASP A 217 -5.47 13.99 8.89
C ASP A 217 -4.93 15.42 8.77
N PRO A 218 -4.33 15.81 7.63
CA PRO A 218 -3.72 17.11 7.48
C PRO A 218 -4.64 18.32 7.74
N THR A 219 -5.97 18.18 7.61
CA THR A 219 -6.92 19.24 7.98
C THR A 219 -7.02 19.48 9.48
N THR A 220 -6.84 18.43 10.27
CA THR A 220 -7.12 18.45 11.71
C THR A 220 -5.86 18.57 12.55
N ASP A 221 -4.67 18.32 12.00
CA ASP A 221 -3.43 18.61 12.70
C ASP A 221 -3.23 20.13 12.78
N PRO A 222 -3.36 20.74 13.98
CA PRO A 222 -3.22 22.18 14.15
C PRO A 222 -1.81 22.69 13.82
N LEU A 223 -0.80 21.80 13.80
CA LEU A 223 0.58 22.16 13.47
C LEU A 223 0.82 22.32 11.98
N ASN A 224 -0.05 21.76 11.13
CA ASN A 224 0.09 21.88 9.68
C ASN A 224 -0.27 23.29 9.19
N GLY A 225 -1.17 23.97 9.91
CA GLY A 225 -1.60 25.35 9.67
C GLY A 225 -2.47 25.54 8.41
N THR A 226 -2.19 24.82 7.33
CA THR A 226 -2.94 24.83 6.07
C THR A 226 -3.00 23.45 5.45
N ARG A 227 -4.03 23.20 4.62
CA ARG A 227 -4.17 21.94 3.85
C ARG A 227 -3.13 21.75 2.74
N THR A 228 -2.37 22.81 2.43
CA THR A 228 -1.27 22.76 1.45
C THR A 228 0.01 22.18 2.06
N ASN A 229 0.02 21.86 3.35
CA ASN A 229 1.17 21.33 4.06
C ASN A 229 0.80 20.02 4.76
N LEU A 230 1.60 18.96 4.55
CA LEU A 230 1.43 17.68 5.25
C LEU A 230 1.94 17.76 6.71
N GLY A 231 2.91 18.65 6.97
CA GLY A 231 3.62 18.66 8.25
C GLY A 231 4.16 17.27 8.61
N ARG A 232 3.65 16.72 9.72
CA ARG A 232 4.00 15.37 10.21
C ARG A 232 2.90 14.32 10.02
N SER A 233 1.79 14.68 9.38
CA SER A 233 0.74 13.74 8.99
C SER A 233 1.33 12.67 8.07
N HIS A 234 1.05 11.42 8.39
CA HIS A 234 1.58 10.25 7.72
C HIS A 234 0.56 9.12 7.82
N ASP A 235 0.26 8.53 6.69
CA ASP A 235 -0.71 7.46 6.54
C ASP A 235 -0.05 6.30 5.80
N PRO A 236 0.69 5.45 6.51
CA PRO A 236 1.51 4.42 5.89
C PRO A 236 0.66 3.30 5.31
N GLU A 237 0.71 3.10 4.00
CA GLU A 237 -0.08 2.04 3.35
C GLU A 237 0.78 0.98 2.67
N GLY A 238 2.01 1.31 2.27
CA GLY A 238 2.93 0.42 1.57
C GLY A 238 4.30 0.38 2.23
N PHE A 239 4.95 -0.79 2.28
CA PHE A 239 6.21 -0.98 3.00
C PHE A 239 7.16 -1.96 2.29
N VAL A 240 8.41 -1.53 2.11
CA VAL A 240 9.48 -2.42 1.62
C VAL A 240 10.80 -2.16 2.34
N VAL A 241 11.60 -3.21 2.50
CA VAL A 241 12.99 -3.12 2.96
C VAL A 241 13.93 -3.10 1.76
N ALA A 242 14.84 -2.12 1.75
CA ALA A 242 15.88 -1.98 0.73
C ALA A 242 17.06 -2.92 1.00
N PRO A 243 17.90 -3.24 0.00
CA PRO A 243 19.18 -3.93 0.22
C PRO A 243 20.13 -3.27 1.23
N SER A 244 19.99 -1.97 1.46
CA SER A 244 20.74 -1.23 2.50
C SER A 244 20.21 -1.44 3.92
N GLY A 245 19.07 -2.12 4.09
CA GLY A 245 18.32 -2.21 5.34
C GLY A 245 17.45 -0.99 5.65
N HIS A 246 17.44 0.03 4.79
CA HIS A 246 16.52 1.15 4.93
C HIS A 246 15.09 0.73 4.60
N PHE A 247 14.12 1.39 5.22
CA PHE A 247 12.70 1.21 4.93
C PHE A 247 12.24 2.27 3.95
N TYR A 248 11.48 1.86 2.94
CA TYR A 248 10.66 2.77 2.15
C TYR A 248 9.21 2.54 2.49
N VAL A 249 8.51 3.63 2.74
CA VAL A 249 7.13 3.62 3.21
C VAL A 249 6.33 4.59 2.35
N SER A 250 5.23 4.12 1.74
CA SER A 250 4.33 5.02 1.03
C SER A 250 3.35 5.66 1.99
N ASP A 251 2.93 6.87 1.65
CA ASP A 251 2.03 7.69 2.44
C ASP A 251 0.81 8.08 1.60
N GLU A 252 -0.38 7.88 2.15
CA GLU A 252 -1.64 8.11 1.46
C GLU A 252 -1.95 9.61 1.31
N TYR A 253 -1.74 10.40 2.37
CA TYR A 253 -2.06 11.83 2.36
C TYR A 253 -1.26 12.57 1.29
N GLY A 254 0.04 12.35 1.26
CA GLY A 254 0.99 13.07 0.43
C GLY A 254 1.09 12.62 -1.03
N PRO A 255 0.25 11.68 -1.50
CA PRO A 255 0.74 10.42 -2.11
C PRO A 255 2.27 10.38 -2.19
N SER A 256 2.92 10.10 -1.07
CA SER A 256 4.36 10.29 -0.87
C SER A 256 5.10 8.96 -0.68
N ILE A 257 6.44 9.00 -0.78
CA ILE A 257 7.32 7.92 -0.34
C ILE A 257 8.37 8.53 0.57
N PHE A 258 8.52 7.96 1.76
CA PHE A 258 9.52 8.35 2.74
C PHE A 258 10.55 7.25 2.93
N GLU A 259 11.81 7.65 3.05
CA GLU A 259 12.91 6.78 3.39
C GLU A 259 13.22 6.91 4.88
N PHE A 260 13.29 5.78 5.57
CA PHE A 260 13.66 5.69 6.97
C PHE A 260 14.85 4.74 7.14
N ARG A 261 15.66 4.97 8.17
CA ARG A 261 16.58 3.94 8.67
C ARG A 261 15.79 2.79 9.28
N ALA A 262 16.45 1.65 9.49
CA ALA A 262 15.86 0.48 10.11
C ALA A 262 15.30 0.71 11.54
N ASP A 263 15.72 1.79 12.21
CA ASP A 263 15.23 2.22 13.51
C ASP A 263 14.03 3.20 13.43
N GLY A 264 13.49 3.44 12.24
CA GLY A 264 12.37 4.37 12.01
C GLY A 264 12.77 5.84 11.91
N THR A 265 14.06 6.17 11.91
CA THR A 265 14.54 7.56 11.76
C THR A 265 14.43 8.02 10.31
N PHE A 266 13.72 9.13 10.08
CA PHE A 266 13.55 9.73 8.76
C PHE A 266 14.88 10.14 8.13
N VAL A 267 15.01 9.86 6.83
CA VAL A 267 16.17 10.21 6.00
C VAL A 267 15.77 11.28 4.99
N ARG A 268 14.77 11.01 4.15
CA ARG A 268 14.29 11.94 3.12
C ARG A 268 12.92 11.54 2.59
N ALA A 269 12.29 12.47 1.84
CA ALA A 269 11.10 12.21 1.05
C ALA A 269 11.44 12.22 -0.45
N PHE A 270 10.78 11.35 -1.21
CA PHE A 270 10.85 11.34 -2.67
C PHE A 270 10.09 12.53 -3.26
N THR A 271 10.43 12.91 -4.50
CA THR A 271 9.71 13.97 -5.23
C THR A 271 8.54 13.37 -6.00
N GLN A 272 7.32 13.73 -5.61
CA GLN A 272 6.09 13.25 -6.21
C GLN A 272 5.87 13.86 -7.60
N PRO A 273 5.35 13.09 -8.57
CA PRO A 273 4.83 13.66 -9.81
C PRO A 273 3.72 14.67 -9.54
N LYS A 274 3.77 15.84 -10.19
CA LYS A 274 2.75 16.88 -10.01
C LYS A 274 1.33 16.42 -10.35
N ASN A 275 1.18 15.44 -11.25
CA ASN A 275 -0.13 14.98 -11.69
C ASN A 275 -0.87 14.11 -10.66
N VAL A 276 -0.15 13.52 -9.69
CA VAL A 276 -0.78 12.71 -8.63
C VAL A 276 -1.18 13.53 -7.41
N LEU A 277 -0.60 14.73 -7.25
CA LEU A 277 -0.88 15.59 -6.11
C LEU A 277 -2.35 16.03 -6.11
N PRO A 278 -3.06 15.91 -4.96
CA PRO A 278 -4.43 16.36 -4.84
C PRO A 278 -4.47 17.89 -4.95
N THR A 279 -5.29 18.43 -5.86
CA THR A 279 -5.38 19.88 -6.07
C THR A 279 -6.81 20.38 -6.09
N LEU A 280 -7.03 21.47 -5.37
CA LEU A 280 -8.28 22.22 -5.36
C LEU A 280 -7.97 23.67 -5.76
N ASN A 281 -8.66 24.15 -6.80
CA ASN A 281 -8.43 25.51 -7.35
C ASN A 281 -6.96 25.78 -7.75
N GLY A 282 -6.26 24.74 -8.23
CA GLY A 282 -4.87 24.83 -8.67
C GLY A 282 -3.83 24.89 -7.53
N GLN A 283 -4.25 24.71 -6.27
CA GLN A 283 -3.36 24.60 -5.12
C GLN A 283 -3.41 23.18 -4.53
N PRO A 284 -2.31 22.68 -3.95
CA PRO A 284 -2.33 21.41 -3.22
C PRO A 284 -3.36 21.42 -2.08
N ASP A 285 -4.12 20.33 -1.95
CA ASP A 285 -4.97 20.07 -0.78
C ASP A 285 -4.74 18.62 -0.33
N TYR A 286 -3.81 18.44 0.61
CA TYR A 286 -3.43 17.13 1.14
C TYR A 286 -4.46 16.50 2.07
N SER A 287 -5.60 17.13 2.32
CA SER A 287 -6.74 16.40 2.88
C SER A 287 -7.60 15.78 1.79
N ALA A 288 -7.83 16.56 0.72
CA ALA A 288 -8.84 16.29 -0.29
C ALA A 288 -10.26 16.03 0.28
N ILE A 289 -10.54 16.49 1.51
CA ILE A 289 -11.86 16.33 2.15
C ILE A 289 -12.95 17.05 1.36
N ASP A 290 -12.58 18.17 0.73
CA ASP A 290 -13.36 18.80 -0.31
C ASP A 290 -13.01 18.16 -1.67
N LEU A 291 -14.01 18.06 -2.55
CA LEU A 291 -13.85 17.43 -3.86
C LEU A 291 -12.76 18.13 -4.69
N VAL A 292 -11.58 17.52 -4.73
CA VAL A 292 -10.42 17.98 -5.49
C VAL A 292 -10.70 17.92 -6.99
N THR A 293 -10.12 18.85 -7.73
CA THR A 293 -10.27 18.95 -9.18
C THR A 293 -9.29 18.09 -9.96
N ALA A 294 -8.17 17.68 -9.35
CA ALA A 294 -7.21 16.77 -9.94
C ALA A 294 -6.35 16.06 -8.88
N GLY A 295 -5.73 14.95 -9.27
CA GLY A 295 -4.85 14.14 -8.43
C GLY A 295 -5.58 13.05 -7.68
N ARG A 296 -4.93 12.46 -6.68
CA ARG A 296 -5.57 11.49 -5.78
C ARG A 296 -6.76 12.09 -5.05
N VAL A 297 -7.73 11.27 -4.68
CA VAL A 297 -8.92 11.69 -3.91
C VAL A 297 -8.71 11.46 -2.39
N ALA A 298 -9.62 11.94 -1.54
CA ALA A 298 -9.53 11.70 -0.09
C ALA A 298 -9.46 10.21 0.21
N ASN A 299 -8.54 9.84 1.12
CA ASN A 299 -8.35 8.46 1.53
C ASN A 299 -8.15 7.51 0.34
N ARG A 300 -7.40 7.92 -0.70
CA ARG A 300 -7.05 7.09 -1.88
C ARG A 300 -5.69 7.44 -2.49
N GLY A 301 -4.66 7.48 -1.65
CA GLY A 301 -3.29 7.88 -2.00
C GLY A 301 -2.41 6.73 -2.49
N TYR A 302 -1.09 6.83 -2.29
CA TYR A 302 -0.19 5.71 -2.60
C TYR A 302 -0.37 4.59 -1.59
N GLU A 303 -1.10 3.59 -2.03
CA GLU A 303 -1.51 2.44 -1.25
C GLU A 303 -0.45 1.35 -1.29
N ALA A 304 -0.01 0.97 -2.49
CA ALA A 304 0.86 -0.18 -2.69
C ALA A 304 2.29 0.27 -3.03
N LEU A 305 3.30 -0.39 -2.47
CA LEU A 305 4.72 -0.09 -2.70
C LEU A 305 5.50 -1.38 -3.01
N ALA A 306 6.35 -1.37 -4.04
CA ALA A 306 7.27 -2.47 -4.34
C ALA A 306 8.64 -1.94 -4.74
N ILE A 307 9.69 -2.71 -4.46
CA ILE A 307 11.07 -2.39 -4.82
C ILE A 307 11.65 -3.47 -5.74
N SER A 308 12.44 -3.04 -6.74
CA SER A 308 13.16 -3.96 -7.61
C SER A 308 14.20 -4.77 -6.82
N PRO A 309 14.58 -5.98 -7.29
CA PRO A 309 15.58 -6.82 -6.62
C PRO A 309 16.96 -6.16 -6.46
N ASP A 310 17.33 -5.23 -7.33
CA ASP A 310 18.59 -4.49 -7.20
C ASP A 310 18.50 -3.29 -6.25
N GLY A 311 17.30 -2.99 -5.71
CA GLY A 311 17.05 -1.86 -4.83
C GLY A 311 17.07 -0.48 -5.49
N ASN A 312 17.23 -0.40 -6.81
CA ASN A 312 17.41 0.88 -7.51
C ASN A 312 16.10 1.50 -8.01
N THR A 313 15.01 0.72 -8.04
CA THR A 313 13.73 1.18 -8.57
C THR A 313 12.62 0.90 -7.55
N LEU A 314 11.82 1.92 -7.26
CA LEU A 314 10.57 1.78 -6.51
C LEU A 314 9.39 1.95 -7.44
N TYR A 315 8.32 1.23 -7.15
CA TYR A 315 7.02 1.37 -7.77
C TYR A 315 6.04 1.72 -6.67
N ALA A 316 5.19 2.73 -6.89
CA ALA A 316 4.05 3.02 -6.02
C ALA A 316 2.76 3.07 -6.85
N MET A 317 1.64 2.63 -6.30
CA MET A 317 0.35 2.65 -7.00
C MET A 317 -0.70 3.38 -6.16
N LEU A 318 -1.49 4.24 -6.82
CA LEU A 318 -2.65 4.84 -6.17
C LEU A 318 -3.72 3.77 -5.89
N GLN A 319 -4.43 3.88 -4.77
CA GLN A 319 -5.51 2.95 -4.41
C GLN A 319 -6.63 2.93 -5.46
N ASP A 320 -7.07 4.13 -5.87
CA ASP A 320 -8.19 4.38 -6.79
C ASP A 320 -7.75 5.32 -7.93
N PRO A 321 -8.56 5.44 -9.01
CA PRO A 321 -8.32 6.42 -10.06
C PRO A 321 -8.32 7.87 -9.54
N MET A 322 -7.54 8.73 -10.20
CA MET A 322 -7.50 10.15 -9.87
C MET A 322 -8.81 10.88 -10.20
N ALA A 323 -9.10 11.95 -9.47
CA ALA A 323 -10.37 12.69 -9.52
C ALA A 323 -10.82 13.05 -10.94
N GLN A 324 -9.88 13.52 -11.77
CA GLN A 324 -10.07 14.04 -13.12
C GLN A 324 -9.95 12.99 -14.23
N GLU A 325 -9.59 11.74 -13.91
CA GLU A 325 -9.32 10.70 -14.89
C GLU A 325 -10.52 9.77 -15.04
N GLY A 326 -10.96 9.53 -16.28
CA GLY A 326 -12.21 8.82 -16.54
C GLY A 326 -13.25 9.63 -17.29
N SER A 327 -14.43 9.05 -17.42
CA SER A 327 -15.62 9.63 -18.02
C SER A 327 -16.85 9.16 -17.27
N CYS A 328 -17.85 10.02 -17.14
CA CYS A 328 -19.08 9.71 -16.43
C CYS A 328 -20.31 10.14 -17.22
N PRO A 329 -21.45 9.44 -17.05
CA PRO A 329 -22.69 9.79 -17.76
C PRO A 329 -23.10 11.24 -17.44
N ASN A 330 -23.30 12.05 -18.49
CA ASN A 330 -23.74 13.45 -18.44
C ASN A 330 -22.71 14.48 -17.93
N GLY A 331 -21.45 14.09 -17.74
CA GLY A 331 -20.42 14.95 -17.17
C GLY A 331 -20.60 15.13 -15.66
N CYS A 332 -19.51 15.01 -14.92
CA CYS A 332 -19.49 15.11 -13.47
C CYS A 332 -18.13 15.66 -13.02
N THR A 333 -18.05 16.11 -11.77
CA THR A 333 -16.83 16.68 -11.18
C THR A 333 -15.83 15.63 -10.73
N GLN A 334 -16.23 14.35 -10.66
CA GLN A 334 -15.40 13.23 -10.20
C GLN A 334 -15.51 12.04 -11.17
N PRO A 335 -15.06 12.19 -12.43
CA PRO A 335 -15.02 11.07 -13.38
C PRO A 335 -14.20 9.86 -12.89
N GLY A 336 -13.24 10.07 -11.97
CA GLY A 336 -12.49 9.02 -11.30
C GLY A 336 -13.33 7.89 -10.72
N LEU A 337 -14.50 8.21 -10.14
CA LEU A 337 -15.43 7.24 -9.55
C LEU A 337 -15.95 6.19 -10.55
N TYR A 338 -15.92 6.52 -11.85
CA TYR A 338 -16.38 5.66 -12.94
C TYR A 338 -15.23 5.00 -13.71
N SER A 339 -14.00 5.40 -13.42
CA SER A 339 -12.81 4.89 -14.08
C SER A 339 -12.33 3.62 -13.41
N ARG A 340 -11.64 2.77 -14.18
CA ARG A 340 -10.90 1.59 -13.68
C ARG A 340 -9.39 1.74 -13.85
N ASN A 341 -8.94 2.92 -14.27
CA ASN A 341 -7.58 3.17 -14.70
C ASN A 341 -6.76 3.78 -13.55
N LEU A 342 -5.80 3.03 -13.03
CA LEU A 342 -4.85 3.46 -12.01
C LEU A 342 -3.49 3.75 -12.64
N ARG A 343 -2.69 4.52 -11.89
CA ARG A 343 -1.31 4.83 -12.25
C ARG A 343 -0.36 4.10 -11.30
N ILE A 344 0.51 3.27 -11.88
CA ILE A 344 1.74 2.81 -11.23
C ILE A 344 2.81 3.86 -11.53
N VAL A 345 3.46 4.42 -10.52
CA VAL A 345 4.52 5.40 -10.65
C VAL A 345 5.86 4.74 -10.34
N ARG A 346 6.82 4.88 -11.24
CA ARG A 346 8.17 4.35 -11.08
C ARG A 346 9.14 5.47 -10.65
N PHE A 347 9.89 5.21 -9.60
CA PHE A 347 10.89 6.10 -9.03
C PHE A 347 12.29 5.50 -9.16
N ASP A 348 13.24 6.34 -9.51
CA ASP A 348 14.66 6.06 -9.35
C ASP A 348 15.04 6.29 -7.88
N VAL A 349 15.50 5.23 -7.21
CA VAL A 349 15.81 5.28 -5.78
C VAL A 349 16.96 6.24 -5.48
N PRO A 350 18.12 6.23 -6.17
CA PRO A 350 19.20 7.16 -5.88
C PRO A 350 18.77 8.62 -5.93
N SER A 351 18.12 9.07 -7.00
CA SER A 351 17.69 10.47 -7.14
C SER A 351 16.46 10.82 -6.33
N GLY A 352 15.63 9.84 -5.99
CA GLY A 352 14.36 10.06 -5.33
C GLY A 352 13.28 10.65 -6.26
N THR A 353 13.44 10.51 -7.59
CA THR A 353 12.56 11.16 -8.58
C THR A 353 11.82 10.13 -9.44
N SER A 354 10.57 10.45 -9.79
CA SER A 354 9.78 9.64 -10.73
C SER A 354 10.31 9.76 -12.16
N ASN A 355 10.38 8.65 -12.88
CA ASN A 355 10.87 8.61 -14.28
C ASN A 355 9.95 7.86 -15.26
N ALA A 356 8.83 7.28 -14.81
CA ALA A 356 7.78 6.73 -15.68
C ALA A 356 6.48 6.52 -14.90
N GLN A 357 5.36 6.40 -15.63
CA GLN A 357 4.08 5.93 -15.08
C GLN A 357 3.46 4.88 -16.00
N PHE A 358 2.81 3.86 -15.45
CA PHE A 358 2.18 2.78 -16.21
C PHE A 358 0.69 2.67 -15.87
N LEU A 359 -0.11 2.27 -16.86
CA LEU A 359 -1.55 2.10 -16.72
C LEU A 359 -1.90 0.72 -16.15
N TYR A 360 -2.52 0.70 -14.97
CA TYR A 360 -3.10 -0.51 -14.37
C TYR A 360 -4.63 -0.47 -14.45
N PRO A 361 -5.28 -1.39 -15.19
CA PRO A 361 -6.73 -1.49 -15.18
C PRO A 361 -7.22 -2.40 -14.05
N LEU A 362 -7.94 -1.84 -13.06
CA LEU A 362 -8.76 -2.58 -12.10
C LEU A 362 -9.72 -3.52 -12.83
N GLU A 363 -10.16 -4.63 -12.24
CA GLU A 363 -11.21 -5.46 -12.81
C GLU A 363 -12.51 -4.66 -13.02
N SER A 364 -13.22 -4.91 -14.12
CA SER A 364 -14.45 -4.17 -14.38
C SER A 364 -15.58 -4.64 -13.46
N ILE A 365 -16.37 -3.69 -12.97
CA ILE A 365 -17.59 -3.99 -12.21
C ILE A 365 -18.57 -4.85 -13.00
N SER A 366 -18.55 -4.81 -14.34
CA SER A 366 -19.38 -5.71 -15.17
C SER A 366 -19.01 -7.17 -14.90
N THR A 367 -17.72 -7.49 -14.93
CA THR A 367 -17.19 -8.83 -14.68
C THR A 367 -17.35 -9.22 -13.21
N ILE A 368 -17.18 -8.28 -12.28
CA ILE A 368 -17.42 -8.53 -10.86
C ILE A 368 -18.90 -8.83 -10.60
N ASN A 369 -19.82 -7.98 -11.09
CA ASN A 369 -21.26 -8.16 -10.92
C ASN A 369 -21.78 -9.45 -11.57
N GLU A 370 -21.18 -9.91 -12.67
CA GLU A 370 -21.53 -11.20 -13.27
C GLU A 370 -21.19 -12.41 -12.38
N ARG A 371 -20.22 -12.27 -11.47
CA ARG A 371 -19.80 -13.36 -10.55
C ARG A 371 -20.65 -13.47 -9.30
N VAL A 372 -21.32 -12.40 -8.89
CA VAL A 372 -22.04 -12.35 -7.61
C VAL A 372 -23.53 -12.05 -7.77
N PRO A 373 -24.39 -12.60 -6.90
CA PRO A 373 -25.81 -12.31 -6.94
C PRO A 373 -26.12 -10.81 -6.81
N ASN A 374 -27.22 -10.38 -7.43
CA ASN A 374 -27.82 -9.05 -7.29
C ASN A 374 -26.99 -7.85 -7.79
N SER A 375 -25.88 -8.09 -8.51
CA SER A 375 -25.07 -7.04 -9.15
C SER A 375 -24.81 -5.83 -8.23
N PRO A 376 -24.06 -6.03 -7.13
CA PRO A 376 -24.10 -5.13 -5.99
C PRO A 376 -23.33 -3.82 -6.18
N PHE A 377 -22.71 -3.60 -7.34
CA PHE A 377 -22.02 -2.34 -7.68
C PHE A 377 -22.67 -1.59 -8.83
N THR A 378 -22.82 -0.29 -8.66
CA THR A 378 -23.21 0.68 -9.68
C THR A 378 -22.00 1.20 -10.45
N ALA A 379 -22.23 1.90 -11.57
CA ALA A 379 -21.16 2.46 -12.39
C ALA A 379 -20.19 3.39 -11.64
N ALA A 380 -20.69 4.18 -10.70
CA ALA A 380 -19.89 5.11 -9.89
C ALA A 380 -19.08 4.43 -8.79
N GLN A 381 -19.23 3.11 -8.62
CA GLN A 381 -18.48 2.33 -7.62
C GLN A 381 -17.26 1.64 -8.23
N GLN A 382 -16.99 1.83 -9.52
CA GLN A 382 -15.81 1.25 -10.18
C GLN A 382 -14.50 1.79 -9.60
N GLY A 383 -14.40 3.11 -9.40
CA GLY A 383 -13.24 3.79 -8.83
C GLY A 383 -13.52 4.38 -7.45
N ALA A 384 -14.41 3.73 -6.69
CA ALA A 384 -14.77 4.12 -5.32
C ALA A 384 -14.96 2.93 -4.38
N SER A 385 -15.06 1.71 -4.93
CA SER A 385 -15.29 0.49 -4.15
C SER A 385 -14.40 -0.66 -4.54
N ILE A 386 -13.67 -0.56 -5.67
CA ILE A 386 -12.69 -1.54 -6.13
C ILE A 386 -11.36 -0.81 -6.22
N GLY A 387 -10.39 -1.24 -5.44
CA GLY A 387 -9.06 -0.61 -5.37
C GLY A 387 -7.96 -1.66 -5.26
N VAL A 388 -6.72 -1.21 -5.34
CA VAL A 388 -5.55 -2.01 -4.95
C VAL A 388 -5.28 -1.84 -3.46
N SER A 389 -4.55 -2.77 -2.85
CA SER A 389 -4.11 -2.61 -1.44
C SER A 389 -2.65 -2.91 -1.19
N SER A 390 -2.06 -3.91 -1.84
CA SER A 390 -0.61 -4.15 -1.73
C SER A 390 -0.06 -4.66 -3.04
N MET A 391 1.27 -4.58 -3.16
CA MET A 391 1.97 -5.22 -4.23
C MET A 391 3.35 -5.72 -3.81
N THR A 392 3.75 -6.87 -4.34
CA THR A 392 5.08 -7.45 -4.13
C THR A 392 5.77 -7.65 -5.47
N MET A 393 7.00 -7.13 -5.58
CA MET A 393 7.85 -7.37 -6.74
C MET A 393 8.24 -8.84 -6.83
N LEU A 394 8.11 -9.45 -8.02
CA LEU A 394 8.53 -10.82 -8.26
C LEU A 394 9.91 -10.92 -8.92
N ASP A 395 10.25 -9.96 -9.77
CA ASP A 395 11.56 -9.82 -10.41
C ASP A 395 11.76 -8.37 -10.88
N ASN A 396 12.39 -8.10 -12.03
CA ASN A 396 12.64 -6.74 -12.50
C ASN A 396 11.42 -6.08 -13.19
N HIS A 397 10.39 -6.83 -13.57
CA HIS A 397 9.26 -6.31 -14.34
C HIS A 397 7.90 -6.92 -13.97
N ARG A 398 7.86 -8.00 -13.20
CA ARG A 398 6.64 -8.66 -12.75
C ARG A 398 6.31 -8.34 -11.31
N ILE A 399 5.04 -8.10 -11.04
CA ILE A 399 4.52 -7.70 -9.72
C ILE A 399 3.26 -8.53 -9.42
N ALA A 400 3.12 -9.00 -8.19
CA ALA A 400 1.86 -9.50 -7.65
C ALA A 400 1.11 -8.34 -6.98
N VAL A 401 -0.16 -8.12 -7.33
CA VAL A 401 -0.97 -6.99 -6.87
C VAL A 401 -2.24 -7.50 -6.22
N ASP A 402 -2.53 -7.09 -4.99
CA ASP A 402 -3.82 -7.34 -4.34
C ASP A 402 -4.85 -6.29 -4.78
N GLU A 403 -5.98 -6.77 -5.30
CA GLU A 403 -7.11 -5.98 -5.72
C GLU A 403 -8.40 -6.49 -5.07
N ARG A 404 -9.09 -5.57 -4.41
CA ARG A 404 -10.13 -5.94 -3.44
C ARG A 404 -11.28 -4.93 -3.44
N ASP A 405 -12.46 -5.41 -3.04
CA ASP A 405 -13.55 -4.52 -2.63
C ASP A 405 -13.44 -4.14 -1.14
N ASN A 406 -14.31 -3.26 -0.64
CA ASN A 406 -14.36 -2.91 0.79
C ASN A 406 -15.56 -3.59 1.50
N ARG A 407 -15.77 -4.88 1.24
CA ARG A 407 -16.82 -5.70 1.88
C ARG A 407 -16.23 -6.92 2.56
N GLY A 408 -16.85 -7.35 3.66
CA GLY A 408 -16.49 -8.56 4.38
C GLY A 408 -16.61 -8.34 5.88
N LEU A 409 -16.08 -9.29 6.65
CA LEU A 409 -15.98 -9.19 8.11
C LEU A 409 -14.99 -8.09 8.50
N GLY A 410 -15.50 -7.02 9.13
CA GLY A 410 -14.71 -5.85 9.54
C GLY A 410 -15.55 -4.88 10.36
N VAL A 411 -15.04 -3.69 10.67
CA VAL A 411 -15.72 -2.73 11.57
C VAL A 411 -17.07 -2.27 11.05
N GLY A 412 -17.23 -2.17 9.73
CA GLY A 412 -18.49 -1.80 9.08
C GLY A 412 -19.51 -2.93 9.00
N ASP A 413 -19.04 -4.17 9.10
CA ASP A 413 -19.87 -5.38 9.07
C ASP A 413 -19.25 -6.47 9.97
N PRO A 414 -19.43 -6.36 11.31
CA PRO A 414 -18.69 -7.19 12.27
C PRO A 414 -19.15 -8.66 12.32
N LEU A 415 -20.11 -9.02 11.47
CA LEU A 415 -20.56 -10.39 11.25
C LEU A 415 -20.28 -10.89 9.83
N GLY A 416 -19.79 -10.05 8.91
CA GLY A 416 -19.49 -10.39 7.52
C GLY A 416 -20.73 -10.85 6.74
N ALA A 417 -21.86 -10.15 6.91
CA ALA A 417 -23.11 -10.46 6.23
C ALA A 417 -23.18 -9.96 4.78
N ALA A 418 -22.37 -8.96 4.43
CA ALA A 418 -22.32 -8.38 3.09
C ALA A 418 -21.73 -9.37 2.07
N THR A 419 -22.28 -9.37 0.86
CA THR A 419 -21.76 -10.18 -0.25
C THR A 419 -20.40 -9.64 -0.68
N VAL A 420 -19.33 -10.36 -0.32
CA VAL A 420 -17.98 -10.12 -0.86
C VAL A 420 -17.94 -10.51 -2.33
N SER A 421 -17.41 -9.61 -3.16
CA SER A 421 -17.50 -9.71 -4.62
C SER A 421 -16.14 -9.88 -5.29
N THR A 422 -15.09 -9.27 -4.74
CA THR A 422 -13.72 -9.48 -5.21
C THR A 422 -12.70 -9.29 -4.09
N LYS A 423 -11.79 -10.26 -3.95
CA LYS A 423 -10.53 -10.22 -3.19
C LYS A 423 -9.55 -11.09 -3.96
N ARG A 424 -8.64 -10.49 -4.74
CA ARG A 424 -7.88 -11.22 -5.75
C ARG A 424 -6.48 -10.69 -5.89
N VAL A 425 -5.53 -11.61 -5.98
CA VAL A 425 -4.17 -11.27 -6.37
C VAL A 425 -4.04 -11.45 -7.88
N TYR A 426 -3.44 -10.47 -8.56
CA TYR A 426 -3.12 -10.51 -9.97
C TYR A 426 -1.62 -10.50 -10.18
N LEU A 427 -1.12 -11.26 -11.17
CA LEU A 427 0.23 -11.05 -11.69
C LEU A 427 0.17 -10.04 -12.82
N ILE A 428 0.97 -9.00 -12.71
CA ILE A 428 1.19 -8.04 -13.80
C ILE A 428 2.61 -8.10 -14.34
N ASP A 429 2.75 -7.68 -15.59
CA ASP A 429 4.04 -7.47 -16.24
C ASP A 429 4.11 -6.05 -16.81
N LEU A 430 5.16 -5.34 -16.44
CA LEU A 430 5.47 -3.99 -16.90
C LEU A 430 6.11 -3.98 -18.30
N ASP A 431 6.67 -5.10 -18.77
CA ASP A 431 7.30 -5.17 -20.08
C ASP A 431 6.29 -4.92 -21.20
N GLY A 432 6.65 -4.01 -22.10
CA GLY A 432 5.80 -3.57 -23.20
C GLY A 432 4.68 -2.60 -22.79
N ALA A 433 4.53 -2.27 -21.50
CA ALA A 433 3.61 -1.23 -21.06
C ALA A 433 4.07 0.15 -21.56
N THR A 434 3.12 0.99 -21.95
CA THR A 434 3.40 2.36 -22.40
C THR A 434 3.64 3.26 -21.19
N ASP A 435 4.67 4.11 -21.25
CA ASP A 435 4.82 5.21 -20.29
C ASP A 435 3.72 6.26 -20.52
N ILE A 436 2.85 6.42 -19.53
CA ILE A 436 1.72 7.33 -19.51
C ILE A 436 1.97 8.60 -18.67
N SER A 437 3.21 8.86 -18.28
CA SER A 437 3.59 10.06 -17.49
C SER A 437 3.11 11.37 -18.13
N GLY A 438 3.15 11.46 -19.46
CA GLY A 438 2.67 12.61 -20.25
C GLY A 438 1.29 12.43 -20.88
N ILE A 439 0.57 11.35 -20.58
CA ILE A 439 -0.72 11.02 -21.23
C ILE A 439 -1.86 11.28 -20.27
N SER A 440 -2.85 12.07 -20.70
CA SER A 440 -4.08 12.28 -19.94
C SER A 440 -5.03 11.09 -20.09
N LEU A 441 -5.60 10.62 -18.97
CA LEU A 441 -6.65 9.60 -18.96
C LEU A 441 -8.05 10.20 -18.80
N ALA A 442 -8.20 11.53 -18.90
CA ALA A 442 -9.49 12.18 -18.86
C ALA A 442 -10.34 11.84 -20.10
N GLY A 443 -11.65 11.70 -19.91
CA GLY A 443 -12.61 11.41 -20.97
C GLY A 443 -12.74 9.94 -21.37
N THR A 444 -12.01 9.01 -20.73
CA THR A 444 -12.08 7.57 -21.04
C THR A 444 -11.99 6.67 -19.81
N ASN A 445 -12.85 5.65 -19.73
CA ASN A 445 -12.78 4.59 -18.70
C ASN A 445 -12.05 3.33 -19.18
N THR A 446 -11.55 3.34 -20.42
CA THR A 446 -10.73 2.27 -21.00
C THR A 446 -9.36 2.82 -21.34
N PRO A 447 -8.33 1.96 -21.53
CA PRO A 447 -7.05 2.40 -22.05
C PRO A 447 -7.22 3.25 -23.34
N PRO A 448 -6.58 4.43 -23.42
CA PRO A 448 -6.60 5.24 -24.64
C PRO A 448 -6.01 4.49 -25.85
N ALA A 449 -6.37 4.90 -27.06
CA ALA A 449 -5.79 4.33 -28.28
C ALA A 449 -4.26 4.51 -28.30
N GLY A 450 -3.52 3.43 -28.58
CA GLY A 450 -2.06 3.43 -28.59
C GLY A 450 -1.40 3.32 -27.22
N VAL A 451 -2.17 3.33 -26.12
CA VAL A 451 -1.67 3.03 -24.77
C VAL A 451 -1.82 1.54 -24.51
N GLN A 452 -0.69 0.86 -24.35
CA GLN A 452 -0.65 -0.51 -23.86
C GLN A 452 -0.60 -0.49 -22.33
N PRO A 453 -1.67 -0.94 -21.63
CA PRO A 453 -1.60 -1.15 -20.18
C PRO A 453 -0.63 -2.29 -19.84
N VAL A 454 -0.28 -2.40 -18.57
CA VAL A 454 0.43 -3.57 -18.04
C VAL A 454 -0.32 -4.84 -18.41
N SER A 455 0.42 -5.90 -18.73
CA SER A 455 -0.23 -7.20 -18.89
C SER A 455 -0.73 -7.66 -17.51
N LYS A 456 -1.88 -8.32 -17.44
CA LYS A 456 -2.53 -8.70 -16.18
C LYS A 456 -3.17 -10.06 -16.30
N SER A 457 -2.92 -10.94 -15.33
CA SER A 457 -3.50 -12.28 -15.25
C SER A 457 -3.89 -12.59 -13.81
N LEU A 458 -5.01 -13.30 -13.61
CA LEU A 458 -5.45 -13.70 -12.28
C LEU A 458 -4.43 -14.67 -11.69
N TYR A 459 -3.90 -14.32 -10.51
CA TYR A 459 -3.00 -15.17 -9.75
C TYR A 459 -3.77 -16.01 -8.75
N LEU A 460 -4.52 -15.38 -7.84
CA LEU A 460 -5.22 -16.04 -6.74
C LEU A 460 -6.60 -15.43 -6.56
N ASP A 461 -7.63 -16.27 -6.46
CA ASP A 461 -8.97 -15.86 -6.04
C ASP A 461 -9.15 -16.15 -4.54
N VAL A 462 -8.79 -15.17 -3.72
CA VAL A 462 -8.78 -15.29 -2.25
C VAL A 462 -10.21 -15.45 -1.73
N ALA A 463 -11.14 -14.61 -2.22
CA ALA A 463 -12.55 -14.69 -1.83
C ALA A 463 -13.15 -16.06 -2.15
N ALA A 464 -12.99 -16.56 -3.38
CA ALA A 464 -13.52 -17.87 -3.76
C ALA A 464 -12.91 -18.99 -2.91
N THR A 465 -11.61 -18.92 -2.61
CA THR A 465 -10.94 -19.94 -1.80
C THR A 465 -11.48 -19.97 -0.37
N LEU A 466 -11.59 -18.80 0.29
CA LEU A 466 -12.12 -18.71 1.64
C LEU A 466 -13.59 -19.16 1.72
N VAL A 467 -14.42 -18.73 0.76
CA VAL A 467 -15.82 -19.17 0.66
C VAL A 467 -15.92 -20.69 0.50
N SER A 468 -15.09 -21.29 -0.36
CA SER A 468 -15.06 -22.75 -0.55
C SER A 468 -14.65 -23.52 0.70
N ALA A 469 -13.85 -22.90 1.57
CA ALA A 469 -13.43 -23.43 2.86
C ALA A 469 -14.46 -23.18 3.99
N GLY A 470 -15.57 -22.50 3.70
CA GLY A 470 -16.57 -22.13 4.71
C GLY A 470 -16.10 -21.02 5.66
N ILE A 471 -15.10 -20.24 5.26
CA ILE A 471 -14.52 -19.14 6.04
C ILE A 471 -15.20 -17.82 5.65
N LYS A 472 -15.58 -17.02 6.65
CA LYS A 472 -16.06 -15.64 6.41
C LYS A 472 -14.90 -14.81 5.87
N VAL A 473 -15.12 -14.14 4.74
CA VAL A 473 -14.08 -13.34 4.09
C VAL A 473 -13.89 -12.02 4.84
N PRO A 474 -12.67 -11.66 5.27
CA PRO A 474 -12.38 -10.37 5.88
C PRO A 474 -12.61 -9.17 4.94
N GLU A 475 -12.92 -8.00 5.51
CA GLU A 475 -13.22 -6.78 4.76
C GLU A 475 -12.02 -6.22 4.00
N LYS A 476 -10.91 -6.03 4.70
CA LYS A 476 -9.69 -5.41 4.19
C LYS A 476 -8.55 -6.42 4.22
N ILE A 477 -8.43 -7.23 3.17
CA ILE A 477 -7.21 -8.01 2.92
C ILE A 477 -6.29 -7.02 2.19
N GLU A 478 -5.20 -6.61 2.84
CA GLU A 478 -4.40 -5.49 2.37
C GLU A 478 -2.93 -5.85 2.30
N GLY A 479 -2.35 -6.46 3.33
CA GLY A 479 -0.97 -6.93 3.27
C GLY A 479 -0.78 -8.16 2.38
N LEU A 480 0.20 -8.14 1.48
CA LEU A 480 0.58 -9.25 0.60
C LEU A 480 2.11 -9.39 0.54
N THR A 481 2.63 -10.60 0.79
CA THR A 481 4.03 -10.90 0.53
C THR A 481 4.26 -12.33 0.04
N ILE A 482 5.35 -12.54 -0.71
CA ILE A 482 5.85 -13.89 -0.99
C ILE A 482 6.79 -14.28 0.15
N GLY A 483 6.37 -15.25 0.96
CA GLY A 483 7.13 -15.78 2.08
C GLY A 483 8.18 -16.83 1.69
N PRO A 484 8.59 -17.69 2.63
CA PRO A 484 9.63 -18.69 2.40
C PRO A 484 9.33 -19.66 1.25
N LYS A 485 10.40 -20.08 0.58
CA LYS A 485 10.36 -21.21 -0.35
C LYS A 485 10.22 -22.52 0.42
N LEU A 486 9.28 -23.36 -0.03
CA LEU A 486 8.96 -24.66 0.56
C LEU A 486 9.83 -25.78 -0.04
N ASN A 487 9.85 -26.93 0.63
CA ASN A 487 10.70 -28.07 0.27
C ASN A 487 10.42 -28.64 -1.13
N ASP A 488 9.21 -28.45 -1.66
CA ASP A 488 8.83 -28.88 -3.01
C ASP A 488 9.07 -27.81 -4.09
N GLY A 489 9.63 -26.65 -3.70
CA GLY A 489 9.95 -25.54 -4.59
C GLY A 489 8.85 -24.52 -4.78
N THR A 490 7.66 -24.73 -4.20
CA THR A 490 6.60 -23.70 -4.09
C THR A 490 6.94 -22.66 -3.01
N TYR A 491 6.07 -21.69 -2.79
CA TYR A 491 6.22 -20.65 -1.78
C TYR A 491 4.98 -20.57 -0.88
N ALA A 492 5.18 -20.11 0.35
CA ALA A 492 4.10 -19.66 1.22
C ALA A 492 3.80 -18.18 0.92
N VAL A 493 2.73 -17.90 0.20
CA VAL A 493 2.25 -16.52 -0.04
C VAL A 493 1.36 -16.12 1.12
N ILE A 494 1.74 -15.05 1.82
CA ILE A 494 1.05 -14.60 3.03
C ILE A 494 0.20 -13.38 2.69
N LEU A 495 -1.04 -13.40 3.14
CA LEU A 495 -1.92 -12.24 3.14
C LEU A 495 -2.37 -11.90 4.56
N GLY A 496 -2.53 -10.62 4.85
CA GLY A 496 -2.96 -10.08 6.14
C GLY A 496 -4.11 -9.09 5.99
N THR A 497 -4.76 -8.76 7.11
CA THR A 497 -5.88 -7.81 7.12
C THR A 497 -5.66 -6.62 8.02
N ASP A 498 -5.91 -5.43 7.51
CA ASP A 498 -6.23 -4.28 8.35
C ASP A 498 -7.60 -4.51 9.01
N ASN A 499 -7.65 -4.41 10.34
CA ASN A 499 -8.89 -4.55 11.11
C ASN A 499 -9.39 -3.21 11.65
N ASP A 500 -8.86 -2.08 11.17
CA ASP A 500 -9.15 -0.71 11.59
C ASP A 500 -9.00 -0.52 13.11
N PHE A 501 -8.09 -1.29 13.73
CA PHE A 501 -7.94 -1.37 15.20
C PHE A 501 -9.21 -1.79 15.93
N SER A 502 -10.21 -2.30 15.21
CA SER A 502 -11.57 -2.53 15.69
C SER A 502 -12.28 -1.25 16.16
N VAL A 503 -11.98 -0.11 15.53
CA VAL A 503 -12.53 1.21 15.89
C VAL A 503 -13.47 1.72 14.80
N THR A 504 -14.56 2.37 15.21
CA THR A 504 -15.49 3.05 14.31
C THR A 504 -15.88 4.42 14.86
N GLN A 505 -16.49 5.25 14.01
CA GLN A 505 -16.89 6.61 14.36
C GLN A 505 -18.31 6.93 13.91
N ASN A 506 -19.00 7.74 14.70
CA ASN A 506 -20.30 8.27 14.31
C ASN A 506 -20.18 9.59 13.53
N ALA A 507 -21.31 10.11 13.04
CA ALA A 507 -21.34 11.35 12.27
C ALA A 507 -20.86 12.61 13.03
N SER A 508 -20.73 12.56 14.35
CA SER A 508 -20.15 13.64 15.16
C SER A 508 -18.65 13.48 15.44
N GLY A 509 -18.02 12.42 14.92
CA GLY A 509 -16.61 12.10 15.16
C GLY A 509 -16.34 11.44 16.52
N ALA A 510 -17.37 11.01 17.25
CA ALA A 510 -17.15 10.23 18.46
C ALA A 510 -16.71 8.81 18.08
N GLN A 511 -15.66 8.33 18.75
CA GLN A 511 -15.00 7.06 18.49
C GLN A 511 -15.52 5.94 19.41
N PHE A 512 -15.62 4.72 18.88
CA PHE A 512 -16.14 3.54 19.55
C PHE A 512 -15.31 2.31 19.20
N ASP A 513 -15.13 1.43 20.19
CA ASP A 513 -14.69 0.06 19.91
C ASP A 513 -15.88 -0.74 19.35
N VAL A 514 -15.59 -1.55 18.34
CA VAL A 514 -16.49 -2.54 17.79
C VAL A 514 -16.16 -3.90 18.39
N CYS A 515 -17.14 -4.53 19.02
CA CYS A 515 -16.99 -5.84 19.62
C CYS A 515 -17.89 -6.85 18.91
N THR A 516 -17.42 -8.08 18.79
CA THR A 516 -18.12 -9.17 18.12
C THR A 516 -17.79 -10.51 18.78
N ASP A 517 -18.75 -11.44 18.78
CA ASP A 517 -18.48 -12.86 19.08
C ASP A 517 -18.28 -13.69 17.80
N LEU A 518 -18.27 -13.03 16.63
CA LEU A 518 -18.20 -13.61 15.27
C LEU A 518 -19.35 -14.55 14.87
N THR A 519 -20.25 -14.89 15.81
CA THR A 519 -21.31 -15.88 15.63
C THR A 519 -22.71 -15.28 15.55
N GLY A 520 -22.92 -14.07 16.05
CA GLY A 520 -24.19 -13.36 15.89
C GLY A 520 -24.41 -12.14 16.80
N ASN A 521 -23.55 -11.90 17.79
CA ASN A 521 -23.68 -10.74 18.67
C ASN A 521 -22.59 -9.71 18.38
N THR A 522 -23.00 -8.45 18.30
CA THR A 522 -22.09 -7.30 18.13
C THR A 522 -22.47 -6.19 19.09
N SER A 523 -21.50 -5.34 19.41
CA SER A 523 -21.74 -4.11 20.16
C SER A 523 -20.78 -3.01 19.75
N GLN A 524 -21.23 -1.76 19.88
CA GLN A 524 -20.36 -0.60 19.85
C GLN A 524 -20.30 -0.05 21.27
N VAL A 525 -19.10 0.02 21.82
CA VAL A 525 -18.85 0.50 23.18
C VAL A 525 -17.97 1.74 23.13
N THR A 526 -17.98 2.55 24.19
CA THR A 526 -17.04 3.67 24.31
C THR A 526 -15.61 3.16 24.08
N LEU A 527 -14.83 3.91 23.29
CA LEU A 527 -13.44 3.57 23.00
C LEU A 527 -12.68 3.20 24.28
N ASP A 528 -12.01 2.05 24.26
CA ASP A 528 -11.21 1.48 25.34
C ASP A 528 -12.00 1.09 26.62
N ALA A 529 -13.33 1.04 26.58
CA ALA A 529 -14.15 0.58 27.71
C ALA A 529 -14.11 -0.95 27.93
N GLY A 530 -13.59 -1.69 26.94
CA GLY A 530 -13.56 -3.15 26.93
C GLY A 530 -14.86 -3.77 26.40
N CYS A 531 -14.74 -4.95 25.79
CA CYS A 531 -15.88 -5.64 25.20
C CYS A 531 -16.79 -6.31 26.25
N PRO A 532 -18.10 -6.40 26.00
CA PRO A 532 -19.01 -7.19 26.84
C PRO A 532 -18.56 -8.65 26.95
N THR A 533 -18.94 -9.32 28.05
CA THR A 533 -18.59 -10.73 28.28
C THR A 533 -18.99 -11.62 27.09
N GLY A 534 -18.02 -12.35 26.54
CA GLY A 534 -18.20 -13.24 25.39
C GLY A 534 -18.03 -12.58 24.03
N GLN A 535 -17.80 -11.26 23.97
CA GLN A 535 -17.38 -10.55 22.76
C GLN A 535 -15.93 -10.10 22.87
N HIS A 536 -15.31 -9.90 21.71
CA HIS A 536 -13.92 -9.50 21.54
C HIS A 536 -13.82 -8.40 20.50
N LEU A 537 -12.71 -7.66 20.51
CA LEU A 537 -12.37 -6.80 19.40
C LEU A 537 -12.21 -7.66 18.13
N ILE A 538 -12.50 -7.08 16.96
CA ILE A 538 -12.32 -7.75 15.68
C ILE A 538 -10.85 -8.16 15.56
N PRO A 539 -10.54 -9.45 15.40
CA PRO A 539 -9.16 -9.89 15.32
C PRO A 539 -8.56 -9.49 13.97
N THR A 540 -7.23 -9.38 13.95
CA THR A 540 -6.49 -9.36 12.70
C THR A 540 -6.43 -10.78 12.14
N PHE A 541 -6.73 -10.94 10.86
CA PHE A 541 -6.61 -12.22 10.16
C PHE A 541 -5.33 -12.25 9.34
N TYR A 542 -4.71 -13.43 9.27
CA TYR A 542 -3.68 -13.71 8.28
C TYR A 542 -3.86 -15.11 7.73
N MET A 543 -3.40 -15.31 6.50
CA MET A 543 -3.61 -16.54 5.76
C MET A 543 -2.40 -16.84 4.91
N SER A 544 -2.12 -18.14 4.74
CA SER A 544 -1.04 -18.61 3.90
C SER A 544 -1.59 -19.46 2.77
N PHE A 545 -1.10 -19.20 1.57
CA PHE A 545 -1.36 -19.99 0.38
C PHE A 545 -0.07 -20.66 -0.05
N LYS A 546 -0.11 -21.97 -0.21
CA LYS A 546 0.95 -22.71 -0.89
C LYS A 546 0.72 -22.62 -2.39
N THR A 547 1.67 -22.03 -3.10
CA THR A 547 1.52 -21.78 -4.54
C THR A 547 2.87 -21.59 -5.24
N GLY A 548 2.91 -21.81 -6.55
CA GLY A 548 4.06 -21.45 -7.38
C GLY A 548 3.95 -20.01 -7.85
N VAL A 549 5.05 -19.25 -7.80
CA VAL A 549 5.11 -17.83 -8.24
C VAL A 549 5.91 -17.65 -9.55
N GLY A 550 6.41 -18.75 -10.14
CA GLY A 550 7.34 -18.71 -11.28
C GLY A 550 8.75 -18.32 -10.83
N GLN A 551 9.48 -17.58 -11.67
CA GLN A 551 10.75 -16.96 -11.27
C GLN A 551 10.46 -15.90 -10.20
N TYR A 552 11.18 -15.99 -9.09
CA TYR A 552 11.07 -15.06 -7.97
C TYR A 552 12.46 -14.67 -7.50
N THR A 553 12.73 -13.37 -7.52
CA THR A 553 13.99 -12.77 -7.05
C THR A 553 13.60 -11.67 -6.09
N GLN A 554 13.99 -11.79 -4.82
CA GLN A 554 13.86 -10.69 -3.86
C GLN A 554 15.07 -9.77 -3.92
N PRO A 555 14.97 -8.56 -3.32
CA PRO A 555 16.14 -7.76 -3.06
C PRO A 555 17.10 -8.52 -2.15
N ASP A 556 18.23 -8.91 -2.69
CA ASP A 556 19.32 -9.41 -1.88
C ASP A 556 20.00 -8.17 -1.25
N PRO A 557 20.27 -8.14 0.08
CA PRO A 557 21.19 -7.21 0.68
C PRO A 557 22.43 -7.18 -0.19
N ILE A 558 23.01 -5.99 -0.33
CA ILE A 558 24.34 -5.90 -0.90
C ILE A 558 25.16 -6.86 -0.06
N GLU A 559 25.58 -8.00 -0.64
CA GLU A 559 26.63 -8.79 -0.04
C GLU A 559 27.70 -7.75 0.23
N GLN A 560 27.98 -7.48 1.51
CA GLN A 560 29.33 -7.08 1.84
C GLN A 560 30.14 -8.25 1.27
N LEU A 561 30.64 -8.07 0.05
CA LEU A 561 31.75 -8.79 -0.52
C LEU A 561 32.91 -8.46 0.42
N GLY A 562 32.84 -9.03 1.62
CA GLY A 562 33.95 -9.25 2.50
C GLY A 562 34.93 -9.97 1.61
N LEU A 563 36.09 -9.35 1.47
CA LEU A 563 37.22 -9.77 0.69
C LEU A 563 37.69 -11.14 1.21
N ALA A 564 36.92 -12.21 0.98
CA ALA A 564 37.26 -13.59 1.29
C ALA A 564 38.11 -14.16 0.15
N VAL A 565 39.14 -13.40 -0.23
CA VAL A 565 40.28 -13.89 -1.01
C VAL A 565 41.52 -13.34 -0.31
N LEU A 566 41.96 -14.07 0.70
CA LEU A 566 43.34 -14.35 1.12
C LEU A 566 43.29 -14.77 2.59
N GLY A 567 43.47 -16.07 2.83
CA GLY A 567 43.42 -16.68 4.16
C GLY A 567 44.45 -16.13 5.13
N LEU A 568 44.04 -15.17 5.93
CA LEU A 568 44.69 -14.81 7.19
C LEU A 568 43.62 -14.75 8.27
N ASP A 569 43.67 -15.74 9.17
CA ASP A 569 42.88 -15.80 10.39
C ASP A 569 43.11 -14.54 11.25
N LEU A 570 42.07 -13.75 11.47
CA LEU A 570 42.01 -12.78 12.56
C LEU A 570 40.68 -12.94 13.30
N PRO A 571 40.68 -12.95 14.65
CA PRO A 571 39.51 -13.28 15.44
C PRO A 571 38.47 -12.16 15.40
N ALA A 572 37.21 -12.55 15.20
CA ALA A 572 36.05 -11.69 15.19
C ALA A 572 35.81 -11.02 16.55
N TYR A 573 36.12 -9.72 16.66
CA TYR A 573 35.52 -8.83 17.65
C TYR A 573 35.35 -7.43 17.04
N ALA A 574 34.10 -6.95 17.12
CA ALA A 574 33.63 -5.56 16.94
C ALA A 574 33.55 -4.99 15.51
N THR A 575 32.36 -5.07 14.91
CA THR A 575 31.85 -4.04 13.98
C THR A 575 30.37 -3.79 14.25
N ALA A 576 30.10 -2.98 15.27
CA ALA A 576 28.84 -2.26 15.44
C ALA A 576 29.19 -0.85 15.90
N ALA A 577 29.50 0.02 14.95
CA ALA A 577 29.42 1.48 15.02
C ALA A 577 30.14 2.06 13.79
N LEU A 578 29.54 3.10 13.21
CA LEU A 578 30.02 3.93 12.09
C LEU A 578 29.62 3.42 10.70
N GLY A 579 28.39 3.76 10.31
CA GLY A 579 27.95 3.78 8.92
C GLY A 579 28.53 4.98 8.18
N TYR A 580 29.54 4.73 7.35
CA TYR A 580 29.88 5.55 6.18
C TYR A 580 30.39 4.61 5.08
N PRO A 581 29.96 4.75 3.81
CA PRO A 581 30.52 3.95 2.72
C PRO A 581 31.95 4.40 2.40
N LEU A 582 32.88 3.44 2.35
CA LEU A 582 34.23 3.64 1.84
C LEU A 582 34.17 3.59 0.31
N TYR A 583 34.38 4.71 -0.38
CA TYR A 583 34.57 4.71 -1.84
C TYR A 583 36.01 4.28 -2.18
N VAL A 584 36.16 3.15 -2.87
CA VAL A 584 37.44 2.75 -3.47
C VAL A 584 37.50 3.32 -4.89
N ALA A 585 38.31 4.35 -5.09
CA ALA A 585 38.66 4.83 -6.43
C ALA A 585 39.69 3.88 -7.05
N GLU A 586 39.31 3.21 -8.13
CA GLU A 586 40.19 2.32 -8.89
C GLU A 586 41.22 3.17 -9.66
N THR A 587 42.44 3.25 -9.12
CA THR A 587 43.58 3.84 -9.84
C THR A 587 44.34 2.73 -10.54
N GLN A 588 44.24 2.69 -11.87
CA GLN A 588 45.16 1.96 -12.73
C GLN A 588 46.59 2.45 -12.46
N GLN A 589 47.48 1.59 -11.97
CA GLN A 589 48.92 1.87 -12.06
C GLN A 589 49.75 0.66 -12.42
N SER A 590 50.64 0.92 -13.37
CA SER A 590 51.54 -0.02 -14.03
C SER A 590 52.72 -0.41 -13.14
N THR A 591 53.19 -1.63 -13.37
CA THR A 591 54.37 -2.34 -12.85
C THR A 591 55.57 -1.53 -12.33
N SER A 592 55.99 -1.76 -11.07
CA SER A 592 57.34 -2.23 -10.65
C SER A 592 57.53 -2.16 -9.11
N GLN A 593 58.16 -3.20 -8.55
CA GLN A 593 58.40 -3.54 -7.11
C GLN A 593 59.44 -2.61 -6.38
N PRO A 594 59.71 -2.74 -5.05
CA PRO A 594 58.93 -3.31 -3.93
C PRO A 594 58.83 -2.41 -2.65
N THR A 595 57.76 -2.66 -1.88
CA THR A 595 57.59 -2.55 -0.40
C THR A 595 58.24 -1.41 0.40
N ALA A 596 57.40 -0.49 0.89
CA ALA A 596 57.43 0.01 2.27
C ALA A 596 56.05 0.58 2.65
N CYS A 597 55.36 -0.03 3.62
CA CYS A 597 54.13 0.53 4.19
C CYS A 597 54.48 1.72 5.10
N GLN A 598 54.10 2.92 4.69
CA GLN A 598 53.98 4.09 5.56
C GLN A 598 52.54 4.59 5.48
N PHE A 599 51.83 4.58 6.62
CA PHE A 599 50.60 5.32 6.79
C PHE A 599 50.95 6.80 6.95
N LEU A 600 50.60 7.61 5.95
CA LEU A 600 50.59 9.07 6.02
C LEU A 600 49.14 9.52 6.03
N GLY A 601 48.68 9.98 7.21
CA GLY A 601 47.48 10.78 7.31
C GLY A 601 47.78 12.19 6.81
N TYR A 602 47.01 12.67 5.83
CA TYR A 602 46.98 14.07 5.43
C TYR A 602 45.59 14.63 5.71
N PHE A 603 45.54 15.60 6.62
CA PHE A 603 44.56 16.68 6.59
C PHE A 603 45.13 17.76 5.66
N GLY A 604 44.44 18.08 4.57
CA GLY A 604 44.55 19.37 3.87
C GLY A 604 43.43 20.30 4.37
N ASP A 605 43.47 21.63 4.31
CA ASP A 605 44.31 22.60 3.59
C ASP A 605 44.34 23.85 4.51
N GLU A 606 45.44 24.53 4.81
CA GLU A 606 46.25 25.42 3.98
C GLU A 606 47.52 25.77 4.78
N VAL A 607 48.62 26.12 4.12
CA VAL A 607 49.41 27.36 4.34
C VAL A 607 50.58 27.37 3.38
N GLN A 608 50.76 28.48 2.66
CA GLN A 608 52.06 29.15 2.40
C GLN A 608 51.75 30.62 2.05
N LEU A 609 52.40 31.67 2.59
CA LEU A 609 53.72 31.85 3.20
C LEU A 609 53.78 33.14 4.05
N ALA A 610 54.72 33.14 5.02
CA ALA A 610 55.55 34.25 5.54
C ALA A 610 55.39 34.57 7.05
N GLY A 611 56.45 34.31 7.83
CA GLY A 611 56.70 35.02 9.11
C GLY A 611 57.24 34.18 10.28
N GLN A 612 58.58 34.08 10.34
CA GLN A 612 59.46 34.25 11.53
C GLN A 612 59.14 33.67 12.94
N TYR A 613 60.16 32.96 13.50
CA TYR A 613 60.50 32.64 14.91
C TYR A 613 59.47 31.83 15.74
N GLY A 614 59.81 30.83 16.56
CA GLY A 614 61.06 30.27 17.04
C GLY A 614 60.78 29.03 17.93
N LEU A 615 61.86 28.26 18.14
CA LEU A 615 62.17 27.18 19.11
C LEU A 615 61.25 27.12 20.37
N GLU A 616 60.94 25.98 21.00
CA GLU A 616 61.90 25.06 21.64
C GLU A 616 61.17 23.89 22.37
N GLY A 617 61.76 22.67 22.36
CA GLY A 617 61.63 21.61 23.39
C GLY A 617 60.31 20.80 23.49
N THR A 618 60.22 19.53 23.89
CA THR A 618 61.17 18.57 24.51
C THR A 618 60.53 17.16 24.47
N THR A 619 61.32 16.19 24.01
CA THR A 619 61.43 14.76 24.43
C THR A 619 60.19 13.86 24.66
N VAL A 620 60.14 12.81 23.83
CA VAL A 620 59.40 11.53 23.98
C VAL A 620 59.93 10.72 25.16
N THR A 621 59.03 10.17 25.99
CA THR A 621 59.34 8.99 26.82
C THR A 621 58.29 7.90 26.61
N ARG A 622 58.75 6.72 26.14
CA ARG A 622 57.99 5.46 26.09
C ARG A 622 57.71 4.96 27.51
N LEU A 623 56.51 4.48 27.78
CA LEU A 623 56.28 3.46 28.80
C LEU A 623 55.49 2.29 28.22
N ALA A 624 55.99 1.11 28.52
CA ALA A 624 55.61 -0.19 27.99
C ALA A 624 54.30 -0.71 28.60
N ALA A 625 53.72 -1.67 27.88
CA ALA A 625 52.55 -2.44 28.25
C ALA A 625 52.68 -3.15 29.62
N GLY A 626 51.57 -3.16 30.36
CA GLY A 626 51.40 -3.92 31.59
C GLY A 626 49.93 -4.29 31.78
N THR A 627 49.69 -5.60 31.77
CA THR A 627 48.46 -6.36 32.02
C THR A 627 47.71 -5.95 33.30
N GLY A 628 46.37 -6.00 33.30
CA GLY A 628 45.61 -5.97 34.56
C GLY A 628 44.10 -5.80 34.41
N VAL A 629 43.37 -6.79 34.89
CA VAL A 629 41.91 -6.96 34.87
C VAL A 629 41.22 -6.13 35.96
N ALA A 630 39.99 -5.70 35.65
CA ALA A 630 38.85 -5.39 36.52
C ALA A 630 38.73 -4.03 37.25
N THR A 631 37.61 -3.39 36.88
CA THR A 631 36.64 -2.63 37.69
C THR A 631 37.10 -1.45 38.54
N ARG A 632 36.68 -0.25 38.13
CA ARG A 632 35.75 0.58 38.92
C ARG A 632 35.26 1.80 38.12
N SER A 633 33.96 2.00 38.21
CA SER A 633 33.21 3.21 37.91
C SER A 633 33.79 4.42 38.64
N LEU A 634 33.85 5.56 37.94
CA LEU A 634 33.82 6.89 38.55
C LEU A 634 33.23 7.91 37.56
N SER A 635 32.18 8.53 38.06
CA SER A 635 31.48 9.72 37.60
C SER A 635 32.40 10.87 37.18
N CYS A 636 32.09 11.52 36.07
CA CYS A 636 32.45 12.92 35.86
C CYS A 636 31.19 13.79 36.03
N GLY A 637 31.19 14.53 37.13
CA GLY A 637 30.33 15.69 37.31
C GLY A 637 30.76 16.86 36.44
N ALA A 638 29.83 17.78 36.28
CA ALA A 638 29.95 19.03 35.55
C ALA A 638 30.89 20.04 36.22
N ALA A 639 31.61 20.79 35.39
CA ALA A 639 32.03 22.19 35.53
C ALA A 639 32.83 22.51 34.24
N GLN A 640 32.68 23.63 33.54
CA GLN A 640 32.00 24.90 33.77
C GLN A 640 31.62 25.50 32.41
#